data_AF-A0A7X7LD30-F1
#
_entry.id   AF-A0A7X7LD30-F1
#
_cell.length_a   1.000
_cell.length_b   1.000
_cell.length_c   1.000
_cell.angle_alpha   90.00
_cell.angle_beta   90.00
_cell.angle_gamma   90.00
#
_symmetry.space_group_name_H-M   'P 1'
#
loop_
_entity.id
_entity.type
_entity.pdbx_description
1 polymer ?
#
loop_
_entity_poly.entity_id
_entity_poly.type
_entity_poly.pdbx_seq_one_letter_code
_entity_poly.pdbx_strand_id
1 'polypeptide(L)'
;MSHVHVSGLTFRFNNNVWDLAARSFSNKDVANASIRLLGPGTGISIRNCRFEHVSKAVRINATMYNNTVDDVVIADNEILYTDHGALELNGSNSDAAPYGPLRRLSVLRNRMYMIGMRPYTTDCHGHAVISEFPESAEFAGNILDRTYGSGLFIFGGKGSGNIRYVPFSRILIHHNRVTDSLLNCNDWGGIETWQGGPFYLYGNISGNPGGYWHPSHVWAASRPASERTHTTARLGFAYYLDGSFKNYVFNNVAWGNNNNLTSQLCNTSGFETVLGFQNLFFNNTIYKFGCGYMRQADCSGRNAYIGNLWLDLSAWTFYRGGNKMSDSLYDYENLAYGRNIFHGLSRQFGIFEAGDTARNDFNAFKNALASRNVLVGDLGFTTNASPVQNAAAHDFRPGAGSSAIEYGARSFVPWALYQPVGEWQFRRGNKNPALLLDENWYMTHQYTDRTTYYQTPRYHLTGVNINADDYVQGPLENWCCGALRLNGTNQYASVSGTISDRLSLDIGTANFLVEAYIATVPGHTGGVIAAKCDATGYIVDINELGCARLQLRVGGTTAFTRASSTIVNDGQWHHVIAELNRQWPAAVSMYVDGVKGNGEATGAIIQPNVAVTNGAPFVVGKGPEGGWFAGTIEYLRVARGTLADAQTTIDELYEWQFNGPAYKDFRGTHAYGVRDAGAFEHAALSPLPRIVRQPQGFIVDAGGPVKLRVRAEQAAFYQWRKDNAAIPGATNEDFSIASAQPPDEGGYDVIVSNALGGVTSAQASLNVIPEPAVCAAALAAAALVSARRRRT
;
A
#
# COMPACT_ATOMS: atom_id res chain seq x y z
N MET A 1 12.84 25.80 -13.63
CA MET A 1 13.81 24.73 -13.98
C MET A 1 13.01 23.58 -14.58
N SER A 2 13.06 23.35 -15.89
CA SER A 2 12.28 22.27 -16.52
C SER A 2 13.21 21.29 -17.23
N HIS A 3 12.91 20.00 -17.14
CA HIS A 3 13.64 18.93 -17.84
C HIS A 3 15.14 18.91 -17.53
N VAL A 4 15.49 19.04 -16.25
CA VAL A 4 16.88 19.00 -15.79
C VAL A 4 17.30 17.54 -15.61
N HIS A 5 18.30 17.10 -16.35
CA HIS A 5 18.84 15.75 -16.25
C HIS A 5 20.33 15.80 -15.87
N VAL A 6 20.66 15.28 -14.69
CA VAL A 6 22.04 15.13 -14.23
C VAL A 6 22.33 13.63 -14.11
N SER A 7 23.28 13.12 -14.88
CA SER A 7 23.62 11.70 -14.82
C SER A 7 25.07 11.39 -15.15
N GLY A 8 25.60 10.31 -14.55
CA GLY A 8 26.94 9.81 -14.84
C GLY A 8 28.08 10.69 -14.29
N LEU A 9 27.78 11.60 -13.37
CA LEU A 9 28.76 12.54 -12.81
C LEU A 9 29.31 12.06 -11.47
N THR A 10 30.54 12.47 -11.18
CA THR A 10 31.16 12.29 -9.85
C THR A 10 31.44 13.65 -9.23
N PHE A 11 30.98 13.86 -8.00
CA PHE A 11 31.18 15.07 -7.21
C PHE A 11 32.07 14.75 -6.01
N ARG A 12 33.15 15.53 -5.81
CA ARG A 12 34.07 15.38 -4.67
C ARG A 12 34.57 16.72 -4.15
N PHE A 13 34.83 16.79 -2.84
CA PHE A 13 35.56 17.88 -2.19
C PHE A 13 35.01 19.28 -2.52
N ASN A 14 33.69 19.47 -2.44
CA ASN A 14 33.13 20.78 -2.68
C ASN A 14 33.58 21.76 -1.58
N ASN A 15 34.34 22.79 -1.97
CA ASN A 15 34.78 23.85 -1.08
C ASN A 15 33.63 24.82 -0.86
N ASN A 16 33.20 25.01 0.39
CA ASN A 16 32.00 25.78 0.69
C ASN A 16 32.30 26.94 1.64
N VAL A 17 31.67 28.09 1.37
CA VAL A 17 31.56 29.19 2.33
C VAL A 17 30.71 28.70 3.50
N TRP A 18 31.24 28.83 4.72
CA TRP A 18 30.65 28.30 5.94
C TRP A 18 30.41 29.43 6.94
N ASP A 19 29.16 29.87 7.06
CA ASP A 19 28.74 30.77 8.15
C ASP A 19 28.10 29.92 9.26
N LEU A 20 28.88 29.68 10.31
CA LEU A 20 28.52 28.88 11.49
C LEU A 20 27.45 29.53 12.39
N ALA A 21 27.18 30.83 12.21
CA ALA A 21 26.27 31.59 13.06
C ALA A 21 24.86 31.73 12.46
N ALA A 22 24.72 31.56 11.15
CA ALA A 22 23.44 31.68 10.47
C ALA A 22 22.63 30.37 10.50
N ARG A 23 21.30 30.46 10.70
CA ARG A 23 20.43 29.27 10.69
C ARG A 23 20.31 28.73 9.26
N SER A 24 20.40 27.40 9.14
CA SER A 24 20.42 26.68 7.86
C SER A 24 19.17 26.91 6.99
N PHE A 25 18.01 27.13 7.61
CA PHE A 25 16.75 27.43 6.93
C PHE A 25 16.52 28.93 6.67
N SER A 26 17.24 29.83 7.34
CA SER A 26 17.07 31.29 7.19
C SER A 26 18.07 31.91 6.23
N ASN A 27 19.17 31.22 5.92
CA ASN A 27 20.18 31.69 4.98
C ASN A 27 20.41 30.65 3.89
N LYS A 28 20.01 31.02 2.66
CA LYS A 28 20.13 30.16 1.48
C LYS A 28 21.57 29.67 1.27
N ASP A 29 22.58 30.45 1.66
CA ASP A 29 23.99 30.18 1.38
C ASP A 29 24.72 29.42 2.50
N VAL A 30 24.03 29.10 3.60
CA VAL A 30 24.55 28.23 4.68
C VAL A 30 24.35 26.75 4.35
N ALA A 31 23.17 26.38 3.82
CA ALA A 31 22.85 25.01 3.49
C ALA A 31 23.26 24.67 2.04
N ASN A 32 24.51 24.24 1.88
CA ASN A 32 25.11 23.87 0.59
C ASN A 32 24.67 22.46 0.12
N ALA A 33 24.88 22.19 -1.17
CA ALA A 33 24.77 20.86 -1.79
C ALA A 33 25.56 20.85 -3.10
N SER A 34 25.99 19.66 -3.54
CA SER A 34 26.67 19.49 -4.83
C SER A 34 25.75 19.83 -6.01
N ILE A 35 24.48 19.39 -5.92
CA ILE A 35 23.40 19.82 -6.81
C ILE A 35 22.40 20.60 -5.96
N ARG A 36 22.25 21.88 -6.25
CA ARG A 36 21.35 22.79 -5.54
C ARG A 36 20.37 23.42 -6.52
N LEU A 37 19.09 23.05 -6.42
CA LEU A 37 18.01 23.53 -7.27
C LEU A 37 16.99 24.29 -6.41
N LEU A 38 16.92 25.61 -6.58
CA LEU A 38 16.09 26.49 -5.76
C LEU A 38 15.10 27.26 -6.64
N GLY A 39 13.81 27.02 -6.46
CA GLY A 39 12.74 27.66 -7.22
C GLY A 39 11.76 26.66 -7.86
N PRO A 40 10.91 27.09 -8.79
CA PRO A 40 9.96 26.20 -9.44
C PRO A 40 10.66 25.28 -10.43
N GLY A 41 10.24 24.03 -10.50
CA GLY A 41 10.70 23.12 -11.53
C GLY A 41 9.86 21.88 -11.75
N THR A 42 10.05 21.25 -12.90
CA THR A 42 9.36 20.02 -13.28
C THR A 42 10.24 19.14 -14.14
N GLY A 43 10.10 17.82 -14.05
CA GLY A 43 10.88 16.86 -14.81
C GLY A 43 12.36 16.93 -14.45
N ILE A 44 12.68 16.78 -13.16
CA ILE A 44 14.05 16.84 -12.63
C ILE A 44 14.51 15.40 -12.39
N SER A 45 15.63 15.00 -12.99
CA SER A 45 16.21 13.68 -12.81
C SER A 45 17.68 13.76 -12.44
N ILE A 46 18.05 13.10 -11.33
CA ILE A 46 19.44 12.94 -10.87
C ILE A 46 19.70 11.44 -10.73
N ARG A 47 20.47 10.88 -11.65
CA ARG A 47 20.65 9.42 -11.75
C ARG A 47 22.07 8.97 -11.96
N ASN A 48 22.45 7.79 -11.48
CA ASN A 48 23.76 7.18 -11.79
C ASN A 48 24.94 8.11 -11.46
N CYS A 49 24.82 8.95 -10.43
CA CYS A 49 25.89 9.85 -9.99
C CYS A 49 26.57 9.30 -8.74
N ARG A 50 27.83 9.69 -8.55
CA ARG A 50 28.59 9.44 -7.32
C ARG A 50 28.87 10.75 -6.59
N PHE A 51 28.57 10.80 -5.31
CA PHE A 51 28.88 11.91 -4.42
C PHE A 51 29.77 11.37 -3.30
N GLU A 52 30.95 11.95 -3.10
CA GLU A 52 31.93 11.40 -2.17
C GLU A 52 32.72 12.51 -1.48
N HIS A 53 32.73 12.54 -0.15
CA HIS A 53 33.37 13.61 0.63
C HIS A 53 32.83 15.00 0.24
N VAL A 54 31.51 15.11 0.14
CA VAL A 54 30.81 16.35 -0.13
C VAL A 54 30.02 16.80 1.10
N SER A 55 29.75 18.09 1.24
CA SER A 55 28.95 18.56 2.36
C SER A 55 27.51 18.01 2.33
N LYS A 56 26.87 18.00 1.16
CA LYS A 56 25.55 17.39 0.88
C LYS A 56 25.47 17.05 -0.61
N ALA A 57 24.73 16.00 -0.97
CA ALA A 57 24.61 15.60 -2.37
C ALA A 57 23.61 16.47 -3.13
N VAL A 58 22.35 16.47 -2.70
CA VAL A 58 21.25 17.13 -3.40
C VAL A 58 20.39 17.96 -2.45
N ARG A 59 20.05 19.17 -2.90
CA ARG A 59 19.04 20.04 -2.28
C ARG A 59 18.08 20.57 -3.33
N ILE A 60 16.79 20.34 -3.13
CA ILE A 60 15.71 20.83 -4.01
C ILE A 60 14.62 21.49 -3.17
N ASN A 61 14.43 22.80 -3.32
CA ASN A 61 13.43 23.55 -2.56
C ASN A 61 12.58 24.46 -3.47
N ALA A 62 11.27 24.45 -3.26
CA ALA A 62 10.33 25.37 -3.91
C ALA A 62 10.33 26.74 -3.23
N THR A 63 11.29 27.63 -3.49
CA THR A 63 11.59 28.86 -2.69
C THR A 63 10.53 29.97 -2.54
N MET A 64 9.31 29.83 -3.08
CA MET A 64 8.21 30.80 -2.96
C MET A 64 6.85 30.11 -2.94
N TYR A 65 5.81 30.75 -2.40
CA TYR A 65 4.44 30.21 -2.27
C TYR A 65 3.88 29.67 -3.60
N ASN A 66 4.12 30.41 -4.68
CA ASN A 66 3.66 30.09 -6.03
C ASN A 66 4.62 29.19 -6.80
N ASN A 67 5.77 28.81 -6.23
CA ASN A 67 6.70 27.89 -6.87
C ASN A 67 6.22 26.46 -6.69
N THR A 68 6.20 25.67 -7.74
CA THR A 68 5.99 24.22 -7.62
C THR A 68 7.26 23.50 -8.02
N VAL A 69 7.64 22.48 -7.25
CA VAL A 69 8.54 21.43 -7.70
C VAL A 69 7.72 20.17 -7.96
N ASP A 70 7.83 19.61 -9.16
CA ASP A 70 7.06 18.43 -9.58
C ASP A 70 7.95 17.46 -10.37
N ASP A 71 7.52 16.21 -10.49
CA ASP A 71 8.18 15.15 -11.26
C ASP A 71 9.69 15.06 -11.02
N VAL A 72 10.06 14.83 -9.75
CA VAL A 72 11.46 14.70 -9.31
C VAL A 72 11.82 13.24 -9.14
N VAL A 73 12.91 12.80 -9.78
CA VAL A 73 13.46 11.45 -9.59
C VAL A 73 14.94 11.51 -9.23
N ILE A 74 15.28 10.99 -8.05
CA ILE A 74 16.66 10.81 -7.59
C ILE A 74 16.90 9.31 -7.44
N ALA A 75 17.61 8.71 -8.40
CA ALA A 75 17.73 7.26 -8.43
C ALA A 75 19.11 6.72 -8.77
N ASP A 76 19.44 5.52 -8.30
CA ASP A 76 20.64 4.79 -8.70
C ASP A 76 21.95 5.57 -8.43
N ASN A 77 21.96 6.43 -7.41
CA ASN A 77 23.14 7.20 -7.02
C ASN A 77 23.91 6.50 -5.88
N GLU A 78 25.21 6.77 -5.81
CA GLU A 78 26.06 6.38 -4.70
C GLU A 78 26.49 7.64 -3.93
N ILE A 79 26.15 7.74 -2.65
CA ILE A 79 26.40 8.91 -1.81
C ILE A 79 27.20 8.48 -0.59
N LEU A 80 28.43 8.95 -0.47
CA LEU A 80 29.38 8.46 0.52
C LEU A 80 30.00 9.61 1.30
N TYR A 81 30.12 9.45 2.62
CA TYR A 81 30.90 10.32 3.49
C TYR A 81 30.49 11.79 3.42
N THR A 82 29.22 12.08 3.69
CA THR A 82 28.75 13.47 3.70
C THR A 82 28.87 14.09 5.07
N ASP A 83 29.21 15.39 5.10
CA ASP A 83 29.24 16.13 6.36
C ASP A 83 27.84 16.33 6.92
N HIS A 84 26.90 16.76 6.08
CA HIS A 84 25.50 16.94 6.43
C HIS A 84 24.67 15.80 5.85
N GLY A 85 23.33 15.93 5.86
CA GLY A 85 22.44 14.99 5.20
C GLY A 85 22.76 14.80 3.70
N ALA A 86 22.27 13.72 3.10
CA ALA A 86 22.49 13.43 1.68
C ALA A 86 21.50 14.18 0.78
N LEU A 87 20.20 14.04 1.06
CA LEU A 87 19.10 14.58 0.27
C LEU A 87 18.20 15.47 1.14
N GLU A 88 17.95 16.69 0.69
CA GLU A 88 16.96 17.60 1.26
C GLU A 88 15.98 18.02 0.16
N LEU A 89 14.73 17.62 0.30
CA LEU A 89 13.72 17.66 -0.75
C LEU A 89 12.44 18.29 -0.17
N ASN A 90 12.41 19.62 -0.15
CA ASN A 90 11.45 20.32 0.71
C ASN A 90 10.42 21.14 -0.09
N GLY A 91 9.14 20.96 0.26
CA GLY A 91 8.09 21.98 0.15
C GLY A 91 8.01 22.85 1.42
N SER A 92 6.96 23.67 1.59
CA SER A 92 6.65 24.32 2.90
C SER A 92 5.20 24.07 3.23
N ASN A 93 4.96 23.97 4.53
CA ASN A 93 3.67 24.26 5.14
C ASN A 93 3.82 25.03 6.49
N SER A 94 4.77 25.96 6.63
CA SER A 94 4.87 26.87 7.79
C SER A 94 4.23 28.24 7.51
N ASP A 95 3.64 28.88 8.54
CA ASP A 95 3.10 30.24 8.47
C ASP A 95 4.20 31.33 8.31
N ALA A 96 5.47 30.95 8.46
CA ALA A 96 6.59 31.75 8.00
C ALA A 96 6.78 31.56 6.49
N ALA A 97 6.45 32.59 5.72
CA ALA A 97 6.52 32.67 4.26
C ALA A 97 7.89 32.24 3.67
N PRO A 98 7.94 31.72 2.42
CA PRO A 98 7.00 30.76 1.82
C PRO A 98 7.72 29.73 0.92
N TYR A 99 7.67 28.42 1.19
CA TYR A 99 7.95 27.42 0.14
C TYR A 99 6.63 26.95 -0.52
N GLY A 100 6.64 26.66 -1.81
CA GLY A 100 5.46 26.17 -2.53
C GLY A 100 5.42 24.63 -2.58
N PRO A 101 4.41 24.03 -3.24
CA PRO A 101 4.20 22.59 -3.15
C PRO A 101 5.31 21.78 -3.81
N LEU A 102 5.68 20.68 -3.16
CA LEU A 102 6.37 19.55 -3.77
C LEU A 102 5.29 18.54 -4.18
N ARG A 103 5.22 18.17 -5.46
CA ARG A 103 4.15 17.31 -5.99
C ARG A 103 4.57 15.85 -6.05
N ARG A 104 5.10 15.40 -7.19
CA ARG A 104 5.59 14.02 -7.37
C ARG A 104 7.09 13.91 -7.08
N LEU A 105 7.45 12.98 -6.19
CA LEU A 105 8.84 12.70 -5.84
C LEU A 105 9.13 11.18 -5.81
N SER A 106 10.22 10.75 -6.44
CA SER A 106 10.73 9.38 -6.31
C SER A 106 12.20 9.39 -5.90
N VAL A 107 12.53 8.69 -4.81
CA VAL A 107 13.90 8.46 -4.34
C VAL A 107 14.15 6.95 -4.35
N LEU A 108 14.85 6.47 -5.37
CA LEU A 108 14.87 5.05 -5.71
C LEU A 108 16.28 4.46 -5.78
N ARG A 109 16.52 3.32 -5.14
CA ARG A 109 17.75 2.50 -5.35
C ARG A 109 19.06 3.26 -5.13
N ASN A 110 19.07 4.27 -4.25
CA ASN A 110 20.31 4.97 -3.90
C ASN A 110 21.06 4.18 -2.83
N ARG A 111 22.39 4.12 -2.96
CA ARG A 111 23.29 3.61 -1.93
C ARG A 111 23.85 4.78 -1.15
N MET A 112 23.71 4.77 0.17
CA MET A 112 24.24 5.80 1.05
C MET A 112 25.08 5.19 2.17
N TYR A 113 26.24 5.76 2.44
CA TYR A 113 27.15 5.27 3.48
C TYR A 113 27.80 6.43 4.24
N MET A 114 27.81 6.36 5.58
CA MET A 114 28.45 7.36 6.44
C MET A 114 27.92 8.77 6.16
N ILE A 115 26.62 8.98 6.39
CA ILE A 115 25.92 10.23 6.06
C ILE A 115 25.69 11.07 7.31
N GLY A 116 26.00 12.36 7.25
CA GLY A 116 25.66 13.32 8.30
C GLY A 116 26.67 13.44 9.44
N MET A 117 27.95 13.16 9.19
CA MET A 117 28.98 13.09 10.24
C MET A 117 29.15 14.38 11.06
N ARG A 118 28.90 15.54 10.44
CA ARG A 118 29.13 16.89 10.96
C ARG A 118 27.89 17.77 10.66
N PRO A 119 26.76 17.55 11.34
CA PRO A 119 25.55 18.34 11.09
C PRO A 119 25.75 19.81 11.47
N TYR A 120 24.90 20.70 10.95
CA TYR A 120 24.92 22.12 11.31
C TYR A 120 24.69 22.30 12.82
N THR A 121 25.29 23.33 13.42
CA THR A 121 25.22 23.62 14.86
C THR A 121 23.83 24.05 15.35
N THR A 122 22.92 24.41 14.44
CA THR A 122 21.53 24.80 14.72
C THR A 122 20.55 24.00 13.86
N ASP A 123 19.57 23.38 14.54
CA ASP A 123 18.34 22.80 13.95
C ASP A 123 18.54 21.75 12.83
N CYS A 124 19.66 21.02 12.83
CA CYS A 124 19.89 19.92 11.90
C CYS A 124 20.57 18.74 12.62
N HIS A 125 20.03 17.53 12.49
CA HIS A 125 20.56 16.32 13.15
C HIS A 125 21.25 15.36 12.18
N GLY A 126 21.58 15.80 10.96
CA GLY A 126 22.32 14.97 10.00
C GLY A 126 21.52 13.82 9.39
N HIS A 127 20.19 13.95 9.30
CA HIS A 127 19.32 12.96 8.65
C HIS A 127 19.74 12.76 7.19
N ALA A 128 19.78 11.51 6.73
CA ALA A 128 20.29 11.19 5.41
C ALA A 128 19.35 11.63 4.30
N VAL A 129 18.06 11.31 4.40
CA VAL A 129 17.03 11.80 3.48
C VAL A 129 15.97 12.54 4.27
N ILE A 130 15.74 13.80 3.91
CA ILE A 130 14.62 14.60 4.41
C ILE A 130 13.73 14.94 3.22
N SER A 131 12.44 14.65 3.36
CA SER A 131 11.43 15.10 2.40
C SER A 131 10.25 15.71 3.12
N GLU A 132 9.92 16.95 2.78
CA GLU A 132 8.84 17.69 3.45
C GLU A 132 7.62 17.85 2.54
N PHE A 133 6.51 17.24 2.95
CA PHE A 133 5.15 17.43 2.40
C PHE A 133 4.97 17.24 0.88
N PRO A 134 5.51 16.18 0.24
CA PRO A 134 5.13 15.87 -1.13
C PRO A 134 3.65 15.49 -1.24
N GLU A 135 2.97 15.86 -2.33
CA GLU A 135 1.60 15.38 -2.62
C GLU A 135 1.59 13.86 -2.88
N SER A 136 2.58 13.35 -3.63
CA SER A 136 2.85 11.93 -3.75
C SER A 136 4.34 11.64 -3.77
N ALA A 137 4.75 10.59 -3.06
CA ALA A 137 6.14 10.20 -3.07
C ALA A 137 6.36 8.70 -2.93
N GLU A 138 7.46 8.23 -3.50
CA GLU A 138 7.94 6.87 -3.39
C GLU A 138 9.42 6.85 -2.97
N PHE A 139 9.70 6.24 -1.82
CA PHE A 139 11.04 5.97 -1.33
C PHE A 139 11.25 4.47 -1.36
N ALA A 140 12.01 3.98 -2.33
CA ALA A 140 12.11 2.54 -2.55
C ALA A 140 13.48 1.99 -2.91
N GLY A 141 13.83 0.83 -2.36
CA GLY A 141 15.06 0.12 -2.71
C GLY A 141 16.34 0.82 -2.24
N ASN A 142 16.25 1.87 -1.40
CA ASN A 142 17.43 2.58 -0.94
C ASN A 142 18.15 1.77 0.13
N ILE A 143 19.48 1.77 0.08
CA ILE A 143 20.35 1.09 1.03
C ILE A 143 21.18 2.15 1.74
N LEU A 144 20.87 2.38 3.01
CA LEU A 144 21.54 3.34 3.87
C LEU A 144 22.23 2.58 4.99
N ASP A 145 23.54 2.73 5.08
CA ASP A 145 24.34 2.10 6.12
C ASP A 145 25.16 3.17 6.86
N ARG A 146 25.09 3.15 8.20
CA ARG A 146 25.73 4.12 9.09
C ARG A 146 25.31 5.56 8.80
N THR A 147 24.13 5.94 9.27
CA THR A 147 23.67 7.34 9.23
C THR A 147 23.78 7.97 10.61
N TYR A 148 24.25 9.20 10.67
CA TYR A 148 24.44 9.90 11.95
C TYR A 148 23.10 10.39 12.50
N GLY A 149 22.23 10.89 11.62
CA GLY A 149 20.81 11.12 11.88
C GLY A 149 19.91 9.93 11.50
N SER A 150 18.61 10.21 11.34
CA SER A 150 17.64 9.29 10.72
C SER A 150 18.09 8.89 9.30
N GLY A 151 17.76 7.69 8.87
CA GLY A 151 17.97 7.27 7.49
C GLY A 151 16.98 7.95 6.56
N LEU A 152 15.70 7.72 6.78
CA LEU A 152 14.60 8.33 6.03
C LEU A 152 13.73 9.14 7.00
N PHE A 153 13.61 10.45 6.79
CA PHE A 153 12.77 11.33 7.58
C PHE A 153 11.76 12.04 6.68
N ILE A 154 10.55 11.48 6.59
CA ILE A 154 9.59 11.81 5.54
C ILE A 154 8.33 12.42 6.15
N PHE A 155 7.95 13.59 5.69
CA PHE A 155 6.78 14.30 6.19
C PHE A 155 5.61 14.14 5.25
N GLY A 156 4.41 13.98 5.80
CA GLY A 156 3.17 13.85 5.04
C GLY A 156 2.21 14.99 5.34
N GLY A 157 1.20 15.18 4.48
CA GLY A 157 0.12 16.12 4.72
C GLY A 157 0.62 17.56 4.91
N LYS A 158 0.47 18.09 6.13
CA LYS A 158 0.92 19.45 6.50
C LYS A 158 1.38 19.52 7.95
N GLY A 159 2.24 20.50 8.24
CA GLY A 159 2.71 20.79 9.59
C GLY A 159 1.67 21.51 10.46
N SER A 160 1.91 21.52 11.78
CA SER A 160 1.09 22.25 12.74
C SER A 160 1.10 23.77 12.48
N GLY A 161 -0.01 24.45 12.79
CA GLY A 161 -0.29 25.86 12.45
C GLY A 161 -0.90 26.05 11.07
N ASN A 162 -0.65 25.13 10.13
CA ASN A 162 -1.04 25.31 8.74
C ASN A 162 -2.55 25.17 8.49
N ILE A 163 -3.16 26.20 7.91
CA ILE A 163 -4.59 26.24 7.58
C ILE A 163 -4.95 25.82 6.15
N ARG A 164 -3.97 25.52 5.29
CA ARG A 164 -4.22 25.09 3.90
C ARG A 164 -4.95 23.75 3.87
N TYR A 165 -5.74 23.57 2.82
CA TYR A 165 -6.32 22.29 2.48
C TYR A 165 -5.26 21.43 1.81
N VAL A 166 -5.11 20.19 2.27
CA VAL A 166 -4.31 19.17 1.58
C VAL A 166 -5.29 18.10 1.08
N PRO A 167 -5.80 18.25 -0.15
CA PRO A 167 -6.83 17.36 -0.70
C PRO A 167 -6.27 15.99 -1.05
N PHE A 168 -4.96 15.84 -1.18
CA PHE A 168 -4.33 14.59 -1.58
C PHE A 168 -2.95 14.45 -0.95
N SER A 169 -2.68 13.24 -0.45
CA SER A 169 -1.38 12.80 0.07
C SER A 169 -1.29 11.30 -0.19
N ARG A 170 -0.19 10.85 -0.80
CA ARG A 170 0.08 9.42 -1.02
C ARG A 170 1.57 9.13 -0.91
N ILE A 171 2.02 8.63 0.24
CA ILE A 171 3.44 8.42 0.51
C ILE A 171 3.76 6.93 0.68
N LEU A 172 4.60 6.40 -0.21
CA LEU A 172 5.07 5.03 -0.21
C LEU A 172 6.53 4.99 0.28
N ILE A 173 6.79 4.16 1.28
CA ILE A 173 8.14 3.88 1.80
C ILE A 173 8.30 2.37 1.85
N HIS A 174 9.04 1.79 0.90
CA HIS A 174 9.14 0.34 0.84
C HIS A 174 10.45 -0.23 0.33
N HIS A 175 10.76 -1.47 0.74
CA HIS A 175 11.96 -2.17 0.28
C HIS A 175 13.27 -1.42 0.55
N ASN A 176 13.27 -0.51 1.53
CA ASN A 176 14.49 0.18 1.96
C ASN A 176 15.20 -0.64 3.04
N ARG A 177 16.53 -0.52 3.08
CA ARG A 177 17.34 -1.03 4.18
C ARG A 177 18.07 0.12 4.83
N VAL A 178 17.78 0.40 6.09
CA VAL A 178 18.50 1.35 6.93
C VAL A 178 19.16 0.60 8.07
N THR A 179 20.49 0.63 8.15
CA THR A 179 21.25 -0.04 9.21
C THR A 179 22.20 0.91 9.92
N ASP A 180 22.35 0.72 11.23
CA ASP A 180 23.26 1.49 12.08
C ASP A 180 23.00 3.02 11.99
N SER A 181 21.73 3.43 12.02
CA SER A 181 21.33 4.83 12.04
C SER A 181 21.52 5.48 13.41
N LEU A 182 21.31 6.79 13.53
CA LEU A 182 21.31 7.53 14.79
C LEU A 182 22.64 7.47 15.57
N LEU A 183 23.76 7.56 14.86
CA LEU A 183 25.08 7.47 15.46
C LEU A 183 25.49 8.71 16.28
N ASN A 184 24.83 9.86 16.13
CA ASN A 184 25.11 11.06 16.94
C ASN A 184 23.87 11.81 17.46
N CYS A 185 22.67 11.32 17.19
CA CYS A 185 21.43 11.92 17.66
C CYS A 185 20.59 10.90 18.44
N ASN A 186 19.57 11.39 19.14
CA ASN A 186 18.55 10.61 19.85
C ASN A 186 17.16 11.16 19.50
N ASP A 187 16.12 10.41 19.86
CA ASP A 187 14.71 10.74 19.65
C ASP A 187 14.29 10.78 18.16
N TRP A 188 14.80 9.84 17.36
CA TRP A 188 14.46 9.72 15.93
C TRP A 188 14.40 8.24 15.50
N GLY A 189 13.89 8.01 14.28
CA GLY A 189 13.83 6.67 13.67
C GLY A 189 15.00 6.37 12.73
N GLY A 190 15.27 5.08 12.46
CA GLY A 190 15.99 4.69 11.25
C GLY A 190 15.16 5.02 10.01
N ILE A 191 13.88 4.66 10.05
CA ILE A 191 12.86 5.09 9.09
C ILE A 191 11.78 5.82 9.88
N GLU A 192 11.43 7.03 9.43
CA GLU A 192 10.58 7.93 10.17
C GLU A 192 9.55 8.61 9.28
N THR A 193 8.32 8.64 9.78
CA THR A 193 7.23 9.43 9.22
C THR A 193 6.84 10.53 10.18
N TRP A 194 6.65 11.74 9.67
CA TRP A 194 6.20 12.87 10.47
C TRP A 194 4.99 13.57 9.86
N GLN A 195 3.93 13.74 10.65
CA GLN A 195 2.68 14.43 10.28
C GLN A 195 1.88 13.76 9.15
N GLY A 196 0.55 13.72 9.33
CA GLY A 196 -0.48 13.57 8.29
C GLY A 196 -0.29 12.50 7.20
N GLY A 197 -0.96 11.36 7.31
CA GLY A 197 -0.96 10.32 6.26
C GLY A 197 -1.92 10.58 5.09
N PRO A 198 -2.27 9.54 4.31
CA PRO A 198 -1.86 8.15 4.50
C PRO A 198 -0.39 7.90 4.10
N PHE A 199 0.30 7.12 4.93
CA PHE A 199 1.58 6.51 4.59
C PHE A 199 1.44 5.00 4.43
N TYR A 200 2.18 4.45 3.46
CA TYR A 200 2.28 3.02 3.20
C TYR A 200 3.73 2.57 3.43
N LEU A 201 3.99 1.96 4.58
CA LEU A 201 5.31 1.49 5.00
C LEU A 201 5.36 -0.02 4.92
N TYR A 202 6.09 -0.56 3.94
CA TYR A 202 6.15 -2.02 3.80
C TYR A 202 7.43 -2.59 3.22
N GLY A 203 7.74 -3.83 3.55
CA GLY A 203 8.92 -4.51 3.02
C GLY A 203 10.24 -3.87 3.43
N ASN A 204 10.27 -2.98 4.41
CA ASN A 204 11.49 -2.31 4.83
C ASN A 204 12.25 -3.11 5.89
N ILE A 205 13.55 -2.82 6.00
CA ILE A 205 14.43 -3.30 7.06
C ILE A 205 15.03 -2.08 7.77
N SER A 206 14.83 -1.99 9.08
CA SER A 206 15.48 -0.99 9.93
C SER A 206 16.23 -1.69 11.07
N GLY A 207 17.56 -1.64 11.02
CA GLY A 207 18.44 -2.50 11.80
C GLY A 207 19.39 -1.71 12.70
N ASN A 208 19.49 -2.12 13.96
CA ASN A 208 20.37 -1.58 14.98
C ASN A 208 20.40 -0.03 15.04
N PRO A 209 19.23 0.63 15.14
CA PRO A 209 19.20 2.07 15.37
C PRO A 209 19.95 2.40 16.66
N GLY A 210 20.80 3.42 16.58
CA GLY A 210 21.53 4.02 17.69
C GLY A 210 20.60 4.82 18.61
N GLY A 211 20.87 6.11 18.78
CA GLY A 211 20.10 6.97 19.68
C GLY A 211 20.94 7.53 20.83
N TYR A 212 22.18 7.94 20.59
CA TYR A 212 23.07 8.36 21.67
C TYR A 212 22.59 9.68 22.30
N TRP A 213 22.55 9.71 23.63
CA TRP A 213 22.24 10.91 24.38
C TRP A 213 23.29 11.99 24.15
N HIS A 214 22.82 13.22 23.94
CA HIS A 214 23.68 14.40 23.86
C HIS A 214 24.48 14.56 25.17
N PRO A 215 25.69 15.17 25.17
CA PRO A 215 26.47 15.42 26.38
C PRO A 215 25.71 16.10 27.55
N SER A 216 24.69 16.91 27.25
CA SER A 216 23.83 17.53 28.28
C SER A 216 22.87 16.54 28.97
N HIS A 217 22.65 15.37 28.38
CA HIS A 217 21.82 14.27 28.88
C HIS A 217 22.68 13.07 29.33
N VAL A 218 23.98 13.30 29.57
CA VAL A 218 24.93 12.28 30.07
C VAL A 218 24.42 11.63 31.35
N TRP A 219 23.64 12.33 32.17
CA TRP A 219 23.05 11.78 33.40
C TRP A 219 22.22 10.51 33.16
N ALA A 220 21.54 10.38 32.01
CA ALA A 220 20.74 9.20 31.67
C ALA A 220 21.65 8.03 31.27
N ALA A 221 22.64 8.30 30.41
CA ALA A 221 23.61 7.31 29.94
C ALA A 221 24.63 6.90 31.02
N SER A 222 24.86 7.75 32.02
CA SER A 222 25.77 7.53 33.16
C SER A 222 25.10 6.83 34.35
N ARG A 223 23.82 6.45 34.25
CA ARG A 223 23.15 5.67 35.30
C ARG A 223 23.90 4.37 35.58
N PRO A 224 23.99 3.93 36.86
CA PRO A 224 24.53 2.62 37.22
C PRO A 224 23.84 1.52 36.42
N ALA A 225 24.57 0.46 36.07
CA ALA A 225 24.05 -0.64 35.27
C ALA A 225 22.75 -1.25 35.84
N SER A 226 22.60 -1.27 37.17
CA SER A 226 21.42 -1.73 37.90
C SER A 226 20.17 -0.85 37.75
N GLU A 227 20.33 0.41 37.36
CA GLU A 227 19.25 1.40 37.24
C GLU A 227 18.88 1.71 35.79
N ARG A 228 19.57 1.10 34.82
CA ARG A 228 19.31 1.34 33.40
C ARG A 228 18.01 0.67 32.96
N THR A 229 17.26 1.42 32.16
CA THR A 229 16.07 0.97 31.42
C THR A 229 16.34 1.00 29.93
N HIS A 230 15.37 0.53 29.14
CA HIS A 230 15.42 0.55 27.68
C HIS A 230 15.63 1.94 27.05
N THR A 231 15.37 3.05 27.76
CA THR A 231 15.56 4.43 27.25
C THR A 231 16.77 5.17 27.83
N THR A 232 17.36 4.69 28.93
CA THR A 232 18.39 5.45 29.65
C THR A 232 19.74 5.49 28.93
N ALA A 233 20.15 4.39 28.29
CA ALA A 233 21.43 4.31 27.60
C ALA A 233 21.40 4.90 26.19
N ARG A 234 20.30 4.63 25.47
CA ARG A 234 20.01 5.11 24.13
C ARG A 234 18.52 5.42 24.03
N LEU A 235 18.19 6.35 23.14
CA LEU A 235 16.84 6.68 22.74
C LEU A 235 16.80 6.77 21.21
N GLY A 236 16.65 5.63 20.56
CA GLY A 236 16.58 5.53 19.11
C GLY A 236 15.76 4.34 18.64
N PHE A 237 15.07 4.52 17.52
CA PHE A 237 13.95 3.70 17.14
C PHE A 237 14.13 3.13 15.75
N ALA A 238 13.67 1.90 15.49
CA ALA A 238 13.82 1.34 14.15
C ALA A 238 12.84 2.04 13.19
N TYR A 239 11.58 2.14 13.62
CA TYR A 239 10.52 2.88 12.96
C TYR A 239 9.94 3.92 13.92
N TYR A 240 9.97 5.20 13.54
CA TYR A 240 9.43 6.31 14.33
C TYR A 240 8.26 6.96 13.61
N LEU A 241 7.13 7.08 14.29
CA LEU A 241 5.89 7.56 13.72
C LEU A 241 5.34 8.76 14.52
N ASP A 242 5.85 9.95 14.23
CA ASP A 242 5.45 11.18 14.93
C ASP A 242 4.28 11.89 14.23
N GLY A 243 3.22 12.25 14.95
CA GLY A 243 1.99 12.77 14.36
C GLY A 243 1.45 11.85 13.26
N SER A 244 1.52 10.54 13.51
CA SER A 244 1.18 9.51 12.52
C SER A 244 -0.31 9.25 12.48
N PHE A 245 -0.92 9.53 11.34
CA PHE A 245 -2.37 9.46 11.18
C PHE A 245 -2.71 8.69 9.93
N LYS A 246 -3.44 7.59 10.08
CA LYS A 246 -3.80 6.70 8.97
C LYS A 246 -2.57 6.09 8.26
N ASN A 247 -1.63 5.57 9.04
CA ASN A 247 -0.48 4.85 8.50
C ASN A 247 -0.79 3.34 8.39
N TYR A 248 -0.35 2.74 7.29
CA TYR A 248 -0.35 1.30 7.07
C TYR A 248 1.08 0.79 7.14
N VAL A 249 1.41 0.04 8.19
CA VAL A 249 2.77 -0.42 8.50
C VAL A 249 2.78 -1.94 8.49
N PHE A 250 3.31 -2.54 7.43
CA PHE A 250 3.21 -3.98 7.27
C PHE A 250 4.38 -4.65 6.59
N ASN A 251 4.59 -5.93 6.89
CA ASN A 251 5.68 -6.71 6.29
C ASN A 251 7.03 -5.98 6.45
N ASN A 252 7.29 -5.34 7.59
CA ASN A 252 8.59 -4.71 7.87
C ASN A 252 9.37 -5.55 8.88
N VAL A 253 10.69 -5.46 8.82
CA VAL A 253 11.60 -6.06 9.79
C VAL A 253 12.30 -4.96 10.58
N ALA A 254 12.27 -5.08 11.91
CA ALA A 254 13.16 -4.35 12.81
C ALA A 254 14.03 -5.34 13.57
N TRP A 255 15.32 -5.05 13.69
CA TRP A 255 16.21 -5.85 14.53
C TRP A 255 17.19 -4.98 15.32
N GLY A 256 17.51 -5.39 16.54
CA GLY A 256 18.58 -4.82 17.37
C GLY A 256 19.73 -5.80 17.54
N ASN A 257 20.91 -5.29 17.86
CA ASN A 257 22.08 -6.13 18.18
C ASN A 257 22.10 -6.53 19.66
N ASN A 258 21.50 -5.73 20.53
CA ASN A 258 21.59 -5.91 21.98
C ASN A 258 20.29 -5.43 22.67
N ASN A 259 19.70 -6.28 23.49
CA ASN A 259 18.55 -5.98 24.34
C ASN A 259 18.89 -6.07 25.85
N ASN A 260 20.15 -6.26 26.23
CA ASN A 260 20.54 -6.28 27.63
C ASN A 260 20.39 -4.88 28.23
N LEU A 261 19.41 -4.71 29.11
CA LEU A 261 19.06 -3.43 29.75
C LEU A 261 20.22 -2.79 30.53
N THR A 262 21.19 -3.59 30.97
CA THR A 262 22.37 -3.08 31.69
C THR A 262 23.47 -2.56 30.74
N SER A 263 23.40 -2.91 29.46
CA SER A 263 24.36 -2.52 28.42
C SER A 263 24.12 -1.08 27.95
N GLN A 264 25.20 -0.34 27.68
CA GLN A 264 25.12 0.96 27.01
C GLN A 264 24.70 0.84 25.53
N LEU A 265 24.71 -0.37 25.00
CA LEU A 265 24.37 -0.67 23.62
C LEU A 265 22.95 -1.21 23.44
N CYS A 266 22.14 -1.26 24.52
CA CYS A 266 20.75 -1.71 24.43
C CYS A 266 19.99 -0.86 23.40
N ASN A 267 19.42 -1.50 22.37
CA ASN A 267 18.54 -0.83 21.42
C ASN A 267 17.20 -0.53 22.10
N THR A 268 16.66 0.67 21.89
CA THR A 268 15.51 1.17 22.64
C THR A 268 14.22 0.47 22.27
N SER A 269 13.72 0.69 21.04
CA SER A 269 12.46 0.10 20.60
C SER A 269 12.41 -0.17 19.09
N GLY A 270 11.65 -1.19 18.71
CA GLY A 270 11.35 -1.48 17.31
C GLY A 270 10.45 -0.43 16.67
N PHE A 271 9.31 -0.17 17.33
CA PHE A 271 8.38 0.89 16.94
C PHE A 271 8.31 2.00 17.99
N GLU A 272 8.19 3.23 17.53
CA GLU A 272 7.76 4.40 18.30
C GLU A 272 6.56 5.04 17.64
N THR A 273 5.60 5.49 18.43
CA THR A 273 4.54 6.37 17.94
C THR A 273 4.33 7.52 18.90
N VAL A 274 4.44 8.73 18.35
CA VAL A 274 4.19 9.97 19.09
C VAL A 274 2.95 10.62 18.54
N LEU A 275 1.94 10.86 19.38
CA LEU A 275 0.68 11.47 18.94
C LEU A 275 0.12 10.85 17.65
N GLY A 276 0.07 9.51 17.56
CA GLY A 276 -0.53 8.79 16.44
C GLY A 276 -1.91 8.16 16.72
N PHE A 277 -2.76 8.09 15.69
CA PHE A 277 -4.06 7.40 15.70
C PHE A 277 -4.39 6.74 14.35
N GLN A 278 -5.29 5.75 14.38
CA GLN A 278 -5.77 5.01 13.19
C GLN A 278 -4.61 4.40 12.38
N ASN A 279 -3.56 3.96 13.07
CA ASN A 279 -2.43 3.28 12.45
C ASN A 279 -2.62 1.76 12.50
N LEU A 280 -2.37 1.09 11.38
CA LEU A 280 -2.51 -0.36 11.24
C LEU A 280 -1.14 -1.00 11.09
N PHE A 281 -0.69 -1.70 12.14
CA PHE A 281 0.57 -2.44 12.19
C PHE A 281 0.27 -3.93 12.01
N PHE A 282 0.68 -4.51 10.87
CA PHE A 282 0.42 -5.93 10.64
C PHE A 282 1.54 -6.71 9.97
N ASN A 283 1.71 -7.96 10.38
CA ASN A 283 2.73 -8.88 9.84
C ASN A 283 4.16 -8.32 9.85
N ASN A 284 4.50 -7.48 10.83
CA ASN A 284 5.87 -7.01 11.04
C ASN A 284 6.65 -7.97 11.94
N THR A 285 7.97 -7.99 11.81
CA THR A 285 8.87 -8.77 12.67
C THR A 285 9.76 -7.84 13.46
N ILE A 286 9.70 -7.92 14.79
CA ILE A 286 10.50 -7.10 15.72
C ILE A 286 11.38 -8.02 16.56
N TYR A 287 12.69 -7.83 16.47
CA TYR A 287 13.68 -8.70 17.11
C TYR A 287 14.68 -7.93 17.98
N LYS A 288 14.87 -8.37 19.22
CA LYS A 288 16.02 -8.03 20.08
C LYS A 288 16.13 -6.54 20.41
N PHE A 289 15.06 -5.98 20.95
CA PHE A 289 15.00 -4.63 21.50
C PHE A 289 14.70 -4.63 23.01
N GLY A 290 15.02 -3.51 23.67
CA GLY A 290 14.53 -3.22 25.01
C GLY A 290 13.00 -3.19 25.06
N CYS A 291 12.38 -2.58 24.06
CA CYS A 291 10.93 -2.49 23.90
C CYS A 291 10.50 -2.94 22.49
N GLY A 292 9.35 -3.61 22.37
CA GLY A 292 8.78 -3.95 21.07
C GLY A 292 8.17 -2.73 20.40
N TYR A 293 7.13 -2.21 21.03
CA TYR A 293 6.40 -1.02 20.64
C TYR A 293 6.36 -0.03 21.81
N MET A 294 6.80 1.18 21.56
CA MET A 294 6.75 2.29 22.50
C MET A 294 5.81 3.38 21.95
N ARG A 295 5.08 4.00 22.88
CA ARG A 295 4.17 5.10 22.59
C ARG A 295 4.46 6.27 23.52
N GLN A 296 4.68 7.45 22.95
CA GLN A 296 4.87 8.69 23.68
C GLN A 296 3.75 9.69 23.38
N ALA A 297 3.12 10.21 24.44
CA ALA A 297 2.00 11.17 24.37
C ALA A 297 0.70 10.61 23.70
N ASP A 298 -0.40 10.83 24.41
CA ASP A 298 -1.69 10.27 24.00
C ASP A 298 -2.41 11.16 22.95
N CYS A 299 -2.86 10.55 21.86
CA CYS A 299 -4.02 11.00 21.07
C CYS A 299 -4.87 9.76 20.72
N SER A 300 -6.19 9.78 20.87
CA SER A 300 -6.92 8.58 21.29
C SER A 300 -7.02 7.46 20.25
N GLY A 301 -6.94 6.21 20.74
CA GLY A 301 -7.42 4.93 20.17
C GLY A 301 -7.22 4.62 18.68
N ARG A 302 -7.84 3.52 18.21
CA ARG A 302 -7.89 3.11 16.78
C ARG A 302 -6.61 2.55 16.14
N ASN A 303 -5.54 2.37 16.90
CA ASN A 303 -4.40 1.61 16.41
C ASN A 303 -4.66 0.11 16.48
N ALA A 304 -4.18 -0.63 15.50
CA ALA A 304 -4.34 -2.06 15.38
C ALA A 304 -2.97 -2.74 15.23
N TYR A 305 -2.72 -3.79 16.02
CA TYR A 305 -1.49 -4.59 16.03
C TYR A 305 -1.86 -6.05 15.74
N ILE A 306 -1.81 -6.42 14.46
CA ILE A 306 -2.36 -7.69 13.98
C ILE A 306 -1.28 -8.56 13.33
N GLY A 307 -1.13 -9.83 13.71
CA GLY A 307 -0.24 -10.72 12.95
C GLY A 307 1.26 -10.49 13.13
N ASN A 308 1.70 -9.65 14.08
CA ASN A 308 3.12 -9.29 14.22
C ASN A 308 3.90 -10.35 15.02
N LEU A 309 5.19 -10.50 14.70
CA LEU A 309 6.15 -11.31 15.45
C LEU A 309 6.95 -10.43 16.41
N TRP A 310 6.90 -10.76 17.70
CA TRP A 310 7.60 -10.05 18.78
C TRP A 310 8.61 -10.99 19.43
N LEU A 311 9.89 -10.76 19.15
CA LEU A 311 10.96 -11.73 19.36
C LEU A 311 12.06 -11.16 20.27
N ASP A 312 12.36 -11.87 21.35
CA ASP A 312 13.47 -11.62 22.26
C ASP A 312 13.51 -10.17 22.80
N LEU A 313 12.40 -9.72 23.39
CA LEU A 313 12.28 -8.40 24.01
C LEU A 313 12.69 -8.46 25.49
N SER A 314 13.26 -7.39 26.06
CA SER A 314 13.80 -7.47 27.43
C SER A 314 13.06 -6.65 28.49
N ALA A 315 12.66 -5.40 28.22
CA ALA A 315 11.89 -4.57 29.16
C ALA A 315 10.38 -4.70 28.95
N TRP A 316 9.90 -4.42 27.74
CA TRP A 316 8.47 -4.30 27.43
C TRP A 316 8.09 -4.84 26.05
N THR A 317 6.93 -5.48 25.92
CA THR A 317 6.34 -5.73 24.59
C THR A 317 5.62 -4.49 24.08
N PHE A 318 4.68 -3.97 24.88
CA PHE A 318 3.92 -2.75 24.59
C PHE A 318 4.09 -1.74 25.72
N TYR A 319 4.93 -0.73 25.51
CA TYR A 319 5.16 0.33 26.48
C TYR A 319 4.41 1.60 26.12
N ARG A 320 3.91 2.29 27.15
CA ARG A 320 3.34 3.64 27.04
C ARG A 320 4.09 4.55 28.01
N GLY A 321 4.62 5.66 27.51
CA GLY A 321 5.22 6.75 28.30
C GLY A 321 4.64 8.13 27.93
N GLY A 322 4.94 9.15 28.74
CA GLY A 322 4.65 10.56 28.42
C GLY A 322 3.32 11.13 28.94
N ASN A 323 2.90 12.26 28.35
CA ASN A 323 1.72 13.05 28.75
C ASN A 323 0.41 12.27 28.53
N LYS A 324 -0.42 12.25 29.57
CA LYS A 324 -1.59 11.37 29.68
C LYS A 324 -2.87 12.12 29.36
N MET A 325 -3.74 11.48 28.59
CA MET A 325 -5.14 11.89 28.51
C MET A 325 -5.97 11.25 29.62
N SER A 326 -7.14 11.83 29.92
CA SER A 326 -8.10 11.19 30.82
C SER A 326 -8.65 9.89 30.20
N ASP A 327 -8.92 8.88 31.03
CA ASP A 327 -9.43 7.57 30.60
C ASP A 327 -10.70 7.69 29.74
N SER A 328 -11.55 8.69 30.02
CA SER A 328 -12.79 8.98 29.28
C SER A 328 -12.59 9.39 27.82
N LEU A 329 -11.41 9.90 27.46
CA LEU A 329 -11.09 10.31 26.09
C LEU A 329 -10.46 9.18 25.28
N TYR A 330 -10.23 8.01 25.89
CA TYR A 330 -9.51 6.92 25.27
C TYR A 330 -10.46 5.96 24.55
N ASP A 331 -10.30 5.86 23.24
CA ASP A 331 -11.15 5.03 22.38
C ASP A 331 -10.67 3.56 22.38
N TYR A 332 -10.90 2.89 23.52
CA TYR A 332 -10.52 1.47 23.71
C TYR A 332 -11.24 0.55 22.73
N GLU A 333 -12.51 0.83 22.47
CA GLU A 333 -13.43 -0.03 21.70
C GLU A 333 -12.98 -0.24 20.25
N ASN A 334 -12.09 0.63 19.76
CA ASN A 334 -11.54 0.58 18.43
C ASN A 334 -10.05 0.23 18.39
N LEU A 335 -9.44 -0.10 19.54
CA LEU A 335 -8.10 -0.71 19.56
C LEU A 335 -8.19 -2.19 19.17
N ALA A 336 -7.18 -2.68 18.46
CA ALA A 336 -7.13 -4.09 18.09
C ALA A 336 -5.74 -4.69 18.35
N TYR A 337 -5.73 -5.83 19.02
CA TYR A 337 -4.56 -6.67 19.25
C TYR A 337 -4.99 -8.10 18.94
N GLY A 338 -4.51 -8.63 17.82
CA GLY A 338 -4.90 -9.97 17.44
C GLY A 338 -3.87 -10.71 16.62
N ARG A 339 -3.92 -12.04 16.64
CA ARG A 339 -3.07 -12.90 15.80
C ARG A 339 -1.55 -12.64 15.94
N ASN A 340 -1.06 -12.07 17.03
CA ASN A 340 0.38 -11.85 17.20
C ASN A 340 1.08 -13.11 17.75
N ILE A 341 2.37 -13.25 17.46
CA ILE A 341 3.19 -14.34 18.01
C ILE A 341 4.31 -13.77 18.84
N PHE A 342 4.47 -14.32 20.03
CA PHE A 342 5.48 -13.87 20.98
C PHE A 342 6.46 -14.98 21.32
N HIS A 343 7.76 -14.68 21.27
CA HIS A 343 8.85 -15.59 21.63
C HIS A 343 9.92 -14.84 22.40
N GLY A 344 10.47 -15.42 23.47
CA GLY A 344 11.50 -14.75 24.29
C GLY A 344 10.97 -13.47 24.93
N LEU A 345 9.93 -13.58 25.75
CA LEU A 345 9.19 -12.44 26.29
C LEU A 345 9.99 -11.58 27.28
N SER A 346 9.58 -10.31 27.36
CA SER A 346 10.12 -9.27 28.21
C SER A 346 9.76 -9.43 29.69
N ARG A 347 10.49 -8.70 30.55
CA ARG A 347 10.24 -8.62 32.00
C ARG A 347 8.82 -8.15 32.35
N GLN A 348 8.29 -7.19 31.60
CA GLN A 348 6.89 -6.72 31.71
C GLN A 348 6.24 -6.84 30.34
N PHE A 349 4.96 -7.21 30.28
CA PHE A 349 4.29 -7.40 29.00
C PHE A 349 3.84 -6.05 28.41
N GLY A 350 3.00 -5.29 29.11
CA GLY A 350 2.66 -3.97 28.60
C GLY A 350 1.67 -3.12 29.38
N ILE A 351 1.49 -1.90 28.89
CA ILE A 351 0.53 -0.88 29.36
C ILE A 351 -0.23 -0.36 28.13
N PHE A 352 -1.55 -0.51 28.11
CA PHE A 352 -2.39 0.05 27.04
C PHE A 352 -3.54 0.91 27.57
N GLU A 353 -3.75 0.97 28.88
CA GLU A 353 -4.77 1.78 29.57
C GLU A 353 -4.23 3.17 29.92
N ALA A 354 -5.12 4.15 30.12
CA ALA A 354 -4.75 5.53 30.41
C ALA A 354 -3.97 5.70 31.72
N GLY A 355 -4.15 4.77 32.66
CA GLY A 355 -3.33 4.66 33.88
C GLY A 355 -2.06 3.84 33.66
N ASP A 356 -1.12 3.90 34.61
CA ASP A 356 0.18 3.20 34.52
C ASP A 356 0.10 1.73 34.98
N THR A 357 -1.06 1.08 34.81
CA THR A 357 -1.26 -0.29 35.26
C THR A 357 -0.49 -1.25 34.36
N ALA A 358 0.73 -1.59 34.77
CA ALA A 358 1.56 -2.57 34.09
C ALA A 358 0.96 -3.98 34.21
N ARG A 359 0.86 -4.66 33.06
CA ARG A 359 0.52 -6.07 32.99
C ARG A 359 1.82 -6.85 32.86
N ASN A 360 2.12 -7.69 33.84
CA ASN A 360 3.43 -8.33 33.95
C ASN A 360 3.59 -9.50 32.96
N ASP A 361 2.49 -10.13 32.55
CA ASP A 361 2.51 -11.28 31.64
C ASP A 361 1.43 -11.20 30.56
N PHE A 362 1.55 -12.10 29.58
CA PHE A 362 0.68 -12.22 28.41
C PHE A 362 -0.81 -12.39 28.79
N ASN A 363 -1.12 -13.24 29.77
CA ASN A 363 -2.51 -13.54 30.14
C ASN A 363 -3.15 -12.35 30.88
N ALA A 364 -2.40 -11.70 31.77
CA ALA A 364 -2.86 -10.49 32.44
C ALA A 364 -3.18 -9.36 31.44
N PHE A 365 -2.37 -9.20 30.39
CA PHE A 365 -2.62 -8.23 29.33
C PHE A 365 -3.84 -8.61 28.48
N LYS A 366 -3.93 -9.88 28.04
CA LYS A 366 -5.08 -10.39 27.29
C LYS A 366 -6.40 -10.23 28.03
N ASN A 367 -6.43 -10.54 29.33
CA ASN A 367 -7.61 -10.37 30.17
C ASN A 367 -7.98 -8.89 30.32
N ALA A 368 -6.99 -8.01 30.43
CA ALA A 368 -7.23 -6.56 30.48
C ALA A 368 -7.83 -6.04 29.17
N LEU A 369 -7.35 -6.49 28.00
CA LEU A 369 -7.96 -6.18 26.70
C LEU A 369 -9.44 -6.60 26.65
N ALA A 370 -9.75 -7.84 27.05
CA ALA A 370 -11.11 -8.34 27.10
C ALA A 370 -12.00 -7.49 28.02
N SER A 371 -11.50 -7.11 29.20
CA SER A 371 -12.24 -6.28 30.16
C SER A 371 -12.56 -4.87 29.65
N ARG A 372 -11.77 -4.36 28.71
CA ARG A 372 -11.95 -3.03 28.09
C ARG A 372 -12.79 -3.06 26.81
N ASN A 373 -13.31 -4.23 26.41
CA ASN A 373 -14.13 -4.40 25.19
C ASN A 373 -13.46 -3.82 23.92
N VAL A 374 -12.15 -4.00 23.81
CA VAL A 374 -11.40 -3.59 22.60
C VAL A 374 -11.95 -4.30 21.36
N LEU A 375 -11.75 -3.75 20.17
CA LEU A 375 -12.30 -4.29 18.91
C LEU A 375 -11.90 -5.76 18.71
N VAL A 376 -10.61 -6.04 18.88
CA VAL A 376 -10.04 -7.39 18.87
C VAL A 376 -9.04 -7.50 20.02
N GLY A 377 -9.21 -8.51 20.86
CA GLY A 377 -8.40 -8.74 22.05
C GLY A 377 -7.92 -10.18 22.21
N ASP A 378 -7.94 -10.97 21.13
CA ASP A 378 -7.42 -12.36 21.20
C ASP A 378 -5.92 -12.39 21.48
N LEU A 379 -5.22 -11.27 21.22
CA LEU A 379 -3.79 -11.01 21.37
C LEU A 379 -2.88 -11.90 20.51
N GLY A 380 -3.27 -13.14 20.25
CA GLY A 380 -2.50 -14.20 19.63
C GLY A 380 -2.01 -15.24 20.65
N PHE A 381 -0.75 -15.67 20.59
CA PHE A 381 -0.18 -16.68 21.50
C PHE A 381 1.34 -16.57 21.69
N THR A 382 1.84 -17.21 22.76
CA THR A 382 3.28 -17.35 23.03
C THR A 382 3.81 -18.70 22.55
N THR A 383 5.05 -18.75 22.08
CA THR A 383 5.72 -19.98 21.64
C THR A 383 7.08 -20.15 22.33
N ASN A 384 7.44 -21.41 22.61
CA ASN A 384 8.76 -21.78 23.15
C ASN A 384 9.81 -22.00 22.05
N ALA A 385 9.37 -22.28 20.82
CA ALA A 385 10.26 -22.42 19.67
C ALA A 385 10.27 -21.12 18.87
N SER A 386 11.45 -20.73 18.38
CA SER A 386 11.58 -19.56 17.53
C SER A 386 10.69 -19.71 16.29
N PRO A 387 9.83 -18.72 15.98
CA PRO A 387 9.02 -18.76 14.76
C PRO A 387 9.84 -18.51 13.50
N VAL A 388 11.14 -18.18 13.61
CA VAL A 388 12.04 -17.90 12.49
C VAL A 388 13.30 -18.77 12.53
N GLN A 389 13.96 -18.95 11.38
CA GLN A 389 15.08 -19.86 11.16
C GLN A 389 16.32 -19.48 11.97
N ASN A 390 16.79 -18.23 11.85
CA ASN A 390 17.98 -17.78 12.55
C ASN A 390 17.98 -16.25 12.73
N ALA A 391 17.18 -15.77 13.68
CA ALA A 391 17.07 -14.34 13.98
C ALA A 391 18.42 -13.68 14.31
N ALA A 392 19.34 -14.39 14.97
CA ALA A 392 20.66 -13.87 15.32
C ALA A 392 21.56 -13.61 14.09
N ALA A 393 21.34 -14.34 13.00
CA ALA A 393 21.95 -14.09 11.69
C ALA A 393 21.10 -13.16 10.79
N HIS A 394 20.05 -12.56 11.35
CA HIS A 394 19.05 -11.76 10.64
C HIS A 394 18.30 -12.52 9.53
N ASP A 395 18.19 -13.84 9.67
CA ASP A 395 17.34 -14.69 8.83
C ASP A 395 15.98 -14.87 9.51
N PHE A 396 15.06 -13.99 9.14
CA PHE A 396 13.69 -13.96 9.66
C PHE A 396 12.70 -14.81 8.87
N ARG A 397 13.18 -15.70 8.00
CA ARG A 397 12.31 -16.65 7.33
C ARG A 397 11.74 -17.62 8.37
N PRO A 398 10.44 -17.96 8.35
CA PRO A 398 9.87 -19.08 9.08
C PRO A 398 10.68 -20.37 8.92
N GLY A 399 10.93 -21.05 10.04
CA GLY A 399 11.51 -22.40 10.05
C GLY A 399 10.49 -23.46 9.65
N ALA A 400 10.95 -24.68 9.35
CA ALA A 400 10.07 -25.81 9.13
C ALA A 400 9.21 -26.07 10.39
N GLY A 401 7.88 -26.11 10.24
CA GLY A 401 6.96 -26.26 11.36
C GLY A 401 6.79 -25.00 12.24
N SER A 402 7.24 -23.84 11.76
CA SER A 402 7.06 -22.57 12.46
C SER A 402 5.58 -22.29 12.76
N SER A 403 5.33 -21.74 13.94
CA SER A 403 4.00 -21.30 14.35
C SER A 403 3.52 -20.04 13.61
N ALA A 404 4.41 -19.37 12.87
CA ALA A 404 4.07 -18.19 12.06
C ALA A 404 3.40 -18.55 10.73
N ILE A 405 3.62 -19.77 10.25
CA ILE A 405 3.04 -20.21 8.99
C ILE A 405 1.51 -20.34 9.22
N GLU A 406 0.65 -19.72 8.41
CA GLU A 406 -0.86 -19.77 8.41
C GLU A 406 -1.47 -18.92 9.49
N TYR A 407 -0.64 -18.10 10.11
CA TYR A 407 -1.06 -17.25 11.19
C TYR A 407 -1.04 -15.76 10.83
N GLY A 408 -0.55 -15.41 9.63
CA GLY A 408 -0.55 -14.05 9.12
C GLY A 408 -1.95 -13.43 9.08
N ALA A 409 -1.98 -12.10 9.12
CA ALA A 409 -3.20 -11.32 9.06
C ALA A 409 -3.45 -10.83 7.64
N ARG A 410 -4.71 -10.89 7.21
CA ARG A 410 -5.19 -10.24 6.00
C ARG A 410 -5.91 -8.96 6.41
N SER A 411 -5.46 -7.83 5.86
CA SER A 411 -5.96 -6.50 6.21
C SER A 411 -6.17 -5.66 4.95
N PHE A 412 -7.22 -4.85 4.95
CA PHE A 412 -7.50 -3.98 3.81
C PHE A 412 -6.70 -2.69 3.89
N VAL A 413 -6.04 -2.33 2.78
CA VAL A 413 -5.25 -1.11 2.67
C VAL A 413 -5.80 -0.25 1.52
N PRO A 414 -6.77 0.64 1.80
CA PRO A 414 -7.33 1.52 0.78
C PRO A 414 -6.27 2.35 0.06
N TRP A 415 -6.35 2.42 -1.27
CA TRP A 415 -5.48 3.29 -2.06
C TRP A 415 -5.91 4.74 -1.89
N ALA A 416 -4.98 5.66 -1.64
CA ALA A 416 -5.32 7.06 -1.35
C ALA A 416 -6.01 7.70 -2.56
N LEU A 417 -7.14 8.39 -2.33
CA LEU A 417 -7.86 9.14 -3.37
C LEU A 417 -7.85 10.63 -3.08
N TYR A 418 -8.23 11.42 -4.08
CA TYR A 418 -8.34 12.86 -3.97
C TYR A 418 -9.58 13.24 -3.15
N GLN A 419 -9.36 13.89 -2.02
CA GLN A 419 -10.36 14.51 -1.16
C GLN A 419 -11.48 13.53 -0.71
N PRO A 420 -11.13 12.44 0.00
CA PRO A 420 -12.12 11.53 0.57
C PRO A 420 -12.91 12.26 1.66
N VAL A 421 -14.22 12.38 1.49
CA VAL A 421 -15.14 13.09 2.41
C VAL A 421 -15.96 12.13 3.28
N GLY A 422 -15.86 10.83 3.02
CA GLY A 422 -16.36 9.76 3.87
C GLY A 422 -15.69 8.45 3.47
N GLU A 423 -15.27 7.65 4.44
CA GLU A 423 -14.66 6.34 4.22
C GLU A 423 -15.01 5.43 5.39
N TRP A 424 -15.65 4.29 5.15
CA TRP A 424 -16.11 3.39 6.20
C TRP A 424 -15.66 1.97 5.93
N GLN A 425 -14.98 1.40 6.93
CA GLN A 425 -14.78 -0.04 7.03
C GLN A 425 -15.84 -0.55 8.01
N PHE A 426 -16.66 -1.52 7.60
CA PHE A 426 -17.84 -1.95 8.35
C PHE A 426 -17.48 -2.93 9.49
N ARG A 427 -16.44 -2.58 10.26
CA ARG A 427 -15.96 -3.37 11.40
C ARG A 427 -16.97 -3.33 12.54
N ARG A 428 -17.28 -4.50 13.11
CA ARG A 428 -18.22 -4.63 14.23
C ARG A 428 -17.66 -4.00 15.52
N GLY A 429 -18.22 -2.87 15.94
CA GLY A 429 -17.97 -2.31 17.27
C GLY A 429 -18.56 -3.21 18.39
N ASN A 430 -17.77 -3.51 19.43
CA ASN A 430 -18.20 -4.46 20.47
C ASN A 430 -19.20 -3.88 21.48
N LYS A 431 -19.18 -2.57 21.73
CA LYS A 431 -20.14 -1.91 22.64
C LYS A 431 -21.31 -1.26 21.92
N ASN A 432 -21.04 -0.61 20.79
CA ASN A 432 -22.07 0.00 19.96
C ASN A 432 -21.96 -0.52 18.51
N PRO A 433 -22.60 -1.66 18.19
CA PRO A 433 -22.63 -2.20 16.84
C PRO A 433 -23.33 -1.30 15.82
N ALA A 434 -24.08 -0.27 16.24
CA ALA A 434 -24.71 0.67 15.32
C ALA A 434 -23.78 1.82 14.92
N LEU A 435 -22.64 2.03 15.60
CA LEU A 435 -21.71 3.10 15.24
C LEU A 435 -20.71 2.61 14.20
N LEU A 436 -20.77 3.17 12.99
CA LEU A 436 -19.83 2.89 11.91
C LEU A 436 -18.89 4.09 11.74
N LEU A 437 -17.61 3.88 11.99
CA LEU A 437 -16.65 4.96 12.04
C LEU A 437 -16.21 5.42 10.64
N ASP A 438 -16.40 6.71 10.36
CA ASP A 438 -15.69 7.41 9.30
C ASP A 438 -14.18 7.52 9.57
N GLU A 439 -13.43 6.92 8.66
CA GLU A 439 -11.99 6.76 8.61
C GLU A 439 -11.36 7.64 7.52
N ASN A 440 -12.11 8.59 6.94
CA ASN A 440 -11.59 9.47 5.90
C ASN A 440 -10.39 10.29 6.36
N TRP A 441 -9.54 10.63 5.40
CA TRP A 441 -8.41 11.48 5.62
C TRP A 441 -8.32 12.57 4.57
N TYR A 442 -8.82 13.74 4.94
CA TYR A 442 -8.70 14.97 4.17
C TYR A 442 -8.33 16.10 5.12
N MET A 443 -7.08 16.56 5.06
CA MET A 443 -6.58 17.57 6.00
C MET A 443 -7.07 18.97 5.61
N THR A 444 -8.25 19.34 6.13
CA THR A 444 -8.84 20.68 6.03
C THR A 444 -8.14 21.69 6.94
N HIS A 445 -8.58 22.95 6.91
CA HIS A 445 -8.07 24.00 7.81
C HIS A 445 -8.25 23.69 9.32
N GLN A 446 -9.04 22.70 9.70
CA GLN A 446 -9.21 22.28 11.10
C GLN A 446 -8.00 21.50 11.64
N TYR A 447 -7.15 20.95 10.76
CA TYR A 447 -5.97 20.19 11.13
C TYR A 447 -4.76 21.09 11.40
N THR A 448 -4.85 21.99 12.38
CA THR A 448 -3.74 22.90 12.75
C THR A 448 -2.94 22.43 13.96
N ASP A 449 -3.53 21.65 14.88
CA ASP A 449 -2.83 21.12 16.04
C ASP A 449 -2.86 19.59 16.05
N ARG A 450 -1.70 18.97 15.79
CA ARG A 450 -1.52 17.51 15.77
C ARG A 450 -1.98 16.83 17.06
N THR A 451 -1.98 17.54 18.20
CA THR A 451 -2.45 16.99 19.47
C THR A 451 -3.97 16.83 19.51
N THR A 452 -4.74 17.42 18.59
CA THR A 452 -6.21 17.39 18.58
C THR A 452 -6.82 16.78 17.32
N TYR A 453 -6.01 16.30 16.37
CA TYR A 453 -6.51 15.73 15.10
C TYR A 453 -7.50 14.56 15.27
N TYR A 454 -7.37 13.78 16.35
CA TYR A 454 -8.29 12.70 16.66
C TYR A 454 -9.69 13.18 17.05
N GLN A 455 -9.81 14.44 17.48
CA GLN A 455 -11.08 15.11 17.83
C GLN A 455 -11.75 15.74 16.61
N THR A 456 -11.06 15.84 15.47
CA THR A 456 -11.61 16.49 14.29
C THR A 456 -12.92 15.77 13.90
N PRO A 457 -14.05 16.50 13.80
CA PRO A 457 -15.34 15.89 13.52
C PRO A 457 -15.36 15.12 12.19
N ARG A 458 -16.08 14.00 12.16
CA ARG A 458 -16.21 13.11 11.00
C ARG A 458 -17.64 12.64 10.81
N TYR A 459 -17.95 12.11 9.64
CA TYR A 459 -19.28 11.65 9.26
C TYR A 459 -19.50 10.18 9.67
N HIS A 460 -19.34 9.85 10.96
CA HIS A 460 -19.70 8.53 11.46
C HIS A 460 -21.16 8.20 11.11
N LEU A 461 -21.43 6.99 10.63
CA LEU A 461 -22.81 6.56 10.35
C LEU A 461 -23.42 5.94 11.60
N THR A 462 -24.72 6.16 11.76
CA THR A 462 -25.54 5.48 12.75
C THR A 462 -26.41 4.46 12.05
N GLY A 463 -26.23 3.20 12.42
CA GLY A 463 -27.04 2.08 12.00
C GLY A 463 -28.44 2.12 12.61
N VAL A 464 -29.44 1.78 11.82
CA VAL A 464 -30.83 1.65 12.22
C VAL A 464 -31.23 0.19 12.10
N ASN A 465 -31.72 -0.38 13.20
CA ASN A 465 -32.02 -1.82 13.34
C ASN A 465 -30.81 -2.74 13.09
N ILE A 466 -29.58 -2.24 13.29
CA ILE A 466 -28.33 -2.99 13.15
C ILE A 466 -27.82 -3.40 14.53
N ASN A 467 -27.57 -4.70 14.68
CA ASN A 467 -27.10 -5.35 15.89
C ASN A 467 -25.79 -6.11 15.62
N ALA A 468 -25.18 -6.66 16.67
CA ALA A 468 -23.91 -7.39 16.56
C ALA A 468 -23.99 -8.63 15.64
N ASP A 469 -25.15 -9.28 15.55
CA ASP A 469 -25.38 -10.50 14.74
C ASP A 469 -25.54 -10.22 13.24
N ASP A 470 -25.63 -8.95 12.85
CA ASP A 470 -25.69 -8.54 11.45
C ASP A 470 -24.29 -8.47 10.81
N TYR A 471 -23.23 -8.57 11.62
CA TYR A 471 -21.86 -8.53 11.13
C TYR A 471 -21.31 -9.93 10.84
N VAL A 472 -20.63 -10.06 9.70
CA VAL A 472 -20.04 -11.30 9.22
C VAL A 472 -18.56 -11.11 8.89
N GLN A 473 -17.85 -12.22 8.71
CA GLN A 473 -16.49 -12.19 8.17
C GLN A 473 -16.56 -11.82 6.68
N GLY A 474 -15.92 -10.72 6.28
CA GLY A 474 -15.75 -10.37 4.88
C GLY A 474 -14.42 -10.88 4.31
N PRO A 475 -14.22 -10.82 2.99
CA PRO A 475 -12.99 -11.24 2.33
C PRO A 475 -11.84 -10.20 2.40
N LEU A 476 -12.08 -8.93 2.74
CA LEU A 476 -10.99 -7.94 2.78
C LEU A 476 -10.10 -8.11 4.02
N GLU A 477 -10.69 -8.52 5.15
CA GLU A 477 -9.98 -8.73 6.42
C GLU A 477 -10.21 -10.15 6.99
N ASN A 478 -9.32 -10.66 7.85
CA ASN A 478 -9.48 -11.98 8.49
C ASN A 478 -9.26 -11.97 10.01
N TRP A 479 -9.17 -10.79 10.62
CA TRP A 479 -8.90 -10.59 12.04
C TRP A 479 -10.08 -9.97 12.80
N CYS A 480 -11.11 -9.50 12.10
CA CYS A 480 -12.37 -9.05 12.69
C CYS A 480 -13.55 -9.34 11.76
N CYS A 481 -14.78 -9.31 12.30
CA CYS A 481 -16.00 -9.22 11.49
C CYS A 481 -16.05 -7.83 10.81
N GLY A 482 -15.51 -7.74 9.61
CA GLY A 482 -15.33 -6.50 8.84
C GLY A 482 -16.50 -6.10 7.95
N ALA A 483 -17.54 -6.93 7.85
CA ALA A 483 -18.62 -6.74 6.89
C ALA A 483 -20.01 -6.71 7.56
N LEU A 484 -20.87 -5.81 7.10
CA LEU A 484 -22.24 -5.63 7.61
C LEU A 484 -23.26 -6.19 6.62
N ARG A 485 -24.10 -7.12 7.07
CA ARG A 485 -25.24 -7.66 6.33
C ARG A 485 -26.50 -6.83 6.58
N LEU A 486 -27.15 -6.40 5.51
CA LEU A 486 -28.42 -5.68 5.51
C LEU A 486 -29.54 -6.57 4.96
N ASN A 487 -30.68 -6.58 5.64
CA ASN A 487 -31.80 -7.49 5.37
C ASN A 487 -32.73 -7.10 4.21
N GLY A 488 -32.51 -5.95 3.55
CA GLY A 488 -33.37 -5.50 2.45
C GLY A 488 -34.79 -5.05 2.86
N THR A 489 -35.04 -4.72 4.13
CA THR A 489 -36.39 -4.28 4.56
C THR A 489 -36.39 -3.09 5.52
N ASN A 490 -35.57 -3.11 6.58
CA ASN A 490 -35.60 -2.07 7.61
C ASN A 490 -34.22 -1.75 8.22
N GLN A 491 -33.15 -2.35 7.70
CA GLN A 491 -31.77 -2.11 8.10
C GLN A 491 -31.07 -1.16 7.12
N TYR A 492 -30.44 -0.13 7.67
CA TYR A 492 -29.66 0.86 6.92
C TYR A 492 -28.77 1.64 7.88
N ALA A 493 -27.79 2.37 7.34
CA ALA A 493 -27.01 3.33 8.12
C ALA A 493 -27.18 4.73 7.56
N SER A 494 -27.07 5.75 8.41
CA SER A 494 -27.24 7.13 7.98
C SER A 494 -26.44 8.13 8.81
N VAL A 495 -26.16 9.28 8.21
CA VAL A 495 -25.65 10.46 8.91
C VAL A 495 -26.38 11.70 8.39
N SER A 496 -26.85 12.51 9.34
CA SER A 496 -27.58 13.75 9.08
C SER A 496 -26.76 14.96 9.50
N GLY A 497 -27.03 16.09 8.85
CA GLY A 497 -26.42 17.37 9.19
C GLY A 497 -25.11 17.65 8.46
N THR A 498 -24.77 18.94 8.41
CA THR A 498 -23.47 19.43 7.95
C THR A 498 -22.58 19.66 9.14
N ILE A 499 -21.37 19.14 9.11
CA ILE A 499 -20.35 19.54 10.07
C ILE A 499 -19.84 20.92 9.60
N SER A 500 -19.95 21.94 10.44
CA SER A 500 -19.45 23.29 10.12
C SER A 500 -18.01 23.21 9.63
N ASP A 501 -17.72 23.95 8.55
CA ASP A 501 -16.37 24.13 8.05
C ASP A 501 -15.67 22.82 7.60
N ARG A 502 -16.46 21.77 7.31
CA ARG A 502 -16.03 20.53 6.64
C ARG A 502 -16.76 20.40 5.32
N LEU A 503 -16.03 20.06 4.25
CA LEU A 503 -16.67 19.61 3.02
C LEU A 503 -17.46 18.34 3.33
N SER A 504 -18.74 18.34 3.00
CA SER A 504 -19.66 17.27 3.34
C SER A 504 -19.72 16.23 2.23
N LEU A 505 -20.50 15.17 2.50
CA LEU A 505 -20.98 14.22 1.51
C LEU A 505 -21.88 14.90 0.44
N ASP A 506 -22.17 16.20 0.60
CA ASP A 506 -22.62 17.05 -0.50
C ASP A 506 -21.44 17.39 -1.44
N ILE A 507 -21.51 16.82 -2.63
CA ILE A 507 -20.49 16.97 -3.67
C ILE A 507 -20.63 18.29 -4.44
N GLY A 508 -21.76 19.00 -4.35
CA GLY A 508 -22.02 20.26 -5.04
C GLY A 508 -21.70 20.22 -6.53
N THR A 509 -20.75 21.06 -6.96
CA THR A 509 -20.25 21.12 -8.34
C THR A 509 -18.99 20.29 -8.58
N ALA A 510 -18.52 19.55 -7.57
CA ALA A 510 -17.27 18.80 -7.68
C ALA A 510 -17.42 17.61 -8.63
N ASN A 511 -16.29 17.22 -9.23
CA ASN A 511 -16.06 15.83 -9.59
C ASN A 511 -16.25 14.96 -8.34
N PHE A 512 -16.71 13.73 -8.53
CA PHE A 512 -16.77 12.80 -7.42
C PHE A 512 -16.71 11.36 -7.88
N LEU A 513 -16.37 10.49 -6.94
CA LEU A 513 -16.58 9.07 -7.08
C LEU A 513 -17.14 8.46 -5.79
N VAL A 514 -17.94 7.41 -5.97
CA VAL A 514 -18.37 6.52 -4.90
C VAL A 514 -17.78 5.16 -5.20
N GLU A 515 -17.12 4.59 -4.21
CA GLU A 515 -16.50 3.27 -4.25
C GLU A 515 -17.13 2.39 -3.19
N ALA A 516 -17.50 1.17 -3.54
CA ALA A 516 -18.06 0.21 -2.62
C ALA A 516 -17.53 -1.20 -2.89
N TYR A 517 -17.45 -2.01 -1.84
CA TYR A 517 -17.19 -3.44 -1.95
C TYR A 517 -18.33 -4.22 -1.29
N ILE A 518 -19.11 -4.91 -2.12
CA ILE A 518 -20.43 -5.43 -1.75
C ILE A 518 -20.64 -6.85 -2.26
N ALA A 519 -21.54 -7.59 -1.63
CA ALA A 519 -22.12 -8.82 -2.15
C ALA A 519 -23.64 -8.77 -1.96
N THR A 520 -24.43 -8.81 -3.03
CA THR A 520 -25.89 -8.76 -2.89
C THR A 520 -26.45 -10.13 -2.47
N VAL A 521 -27.71 -10.17 -2.05
CA VAL A 521 -28.47 -11.42 -2.18
C VAL A 521 -28.60 -11.75 -3.69
N PRO A 522 -28.42 -13.02 -4.11
CA PRO A 522 -28.58 -13.40 -5.51
C PRO A 522 -29.92 -12.95 -6.11
N GLY A 523 -29.88 -12.30 -7.27
CA GLY A 523 -31.04 -11.79 -7.99
C GLY A 523 -31.65 -10.51 -7.40
N HIS A 524 -31.04 -9.90 -6.37
CA HIS A 524 -31.55 -8.66 -5.79
C HIS A 524 -31.50 -7.49 -6.79
N THR A 525 -32.56 -6.69 -6.84
CA THR A 525 -32.71 -5.52 -7.73
C THR A 525 -33.42 -4.38 -7.00
N GLY A 526 -33.17 -3.14 -7.42
CA GLY A 526 -33.80 -1.94 -6.86
C GLY A 526 -33.28 -1.49 -5.49
N GLY A 527 -32.28 -2.18 -4.94
CA GLY A 527 -31.64 -1.82 -3.67
C GLY A 527 -30.62 -0.70 -3.83
N VAL A 528 -30.59 0.23 -2.88
CA VAL A 528 -29.64 1.36 -2.89
C VAL A 528 -28.43 1.05 -2.01
N ILE A 529 -27.24 1.08 -2.61
CA ILE A 529 -25.96 0.93 -1.91
C ILE A 529 -25.71 2.18 -1.06
N ALA A 530 -25.73 3.36 -1.68
CA ALA A 530 -25.54 4.63 -1.01
C ALA A 530 -26.24 5.79 -1.73
N ALA A 531 -26.73 6.78 -0.99
CA ALA A 531 -27.36 7.96 -1.54
C ALA A 531 -27.17 9.21 -0.68
N LYS A 532 -27.08 10.37 -1.35
CA LYS A 532 -27.22 11.72 -0.77
C LYS A 532 -28.15 12.51 -1.68
N CYS A 533 -29.45 12.36 -1.48
CA CYS A 533 -30.42 12.86 -2.45
C CYS A 533 -31.76 13.22 -1.80
N ASP A 534 -32.29 14.40 -2.14
CA ASP A 534 -33.70 14.75 -2.04
C ASP A 534 -34.28 14.91 -3.45
N ALA A 535 -34.80 16.09 -3.80
CA ALA A 535 -35.09 16.47 -5.18
C ALA A 535 -33.82 16.56 -6.04
N THR A 536 -32.67 16.83 -5.43
CA THR A 536 -31.38 16.95 -6.10
C THR A 536 -30.34 16.08 -5.37
N GLY A 537 -29.40 15.47 -6.09
CA GLY A 537 -28.35 14.66 -5.48
C GLY A 537 -27.86 13.49 -6.32
N TYR A 538 -27.26 12.52 -5.65
CA TYR A 538 -26.74 11.30 -6.27
C TYR A 538 -27.20 10.04 -5.54
N ILE A 539 -27.38 8.96 -6.30
CA ILE A 539 -27.80 7.63 -5.82
C ILE A 539 -26.95 6.59 -6.55
N VAL A 540 -26.39 5.63 -5.80
CA VAL A 540 -25.78 4.42 -6.35
C VAL A 540 -26.65 3.23 -5.95
N ASP A 541 -27.29 2.60 -6.93
CA ASP A 541 -28.26 1.52 -6.74
C ASP A 541 -27.95 0.28 -7.58
N ILE A 542 -28.69 -0.80 -7.34
CA ILE A 542 -28.73 -1.97 -8.22
C ILE A 542 -29.98 -1.83 -9.08
N ASN A 543 -29.84 -1.74 -10.40
CA ASN A 543 -30.97 -1.56 -11.30
C ASN A 543 -31.77 -2.86 -11.49
N GLU A 544 -32.77 -2.79 -12.37
CA GLU A 544 -33.71 -3.88 -12.66
C GLU A 544 -33.03 -5.07 -13.37
N LEU A 545 -31.84 -4.85 -13.95
CA LEU A 545 -31.02 -5.87 -14.62
C LEU A 545 -29.95 -6.46 -13.69
N GLY A 546 -29.86 -6.01 -12.44
CA GLY A 546 -28.83 -6.44 -11.50
C GLY A 546 -27.49 -5.74 -11.63
N CYS A 547 -27.39 -4.70 -12.48
CA CYS A 547 -26.19 -3.89 -12.63
C CYS A 547 -26.13 -2.79 -11.56
N ALA A 548 -24.94 -2.43 -11.10
CA ALA A 548 -24.76 -1.21 -10.33
C ALA A 548 -25.04 0.01 -11.22
N ARG A 549 -25.68 1.05 -10.69
CA ARG A 549 -26.09 2.23 -11.45
C ARG A 549 -25.87 3.50 -10.65
N LEU A 550 -25.27 4.51 -11.29
CA LEU A 550 -25.28 5.89 -10.79
C LEU A 550 -26.49 6.62 -11.35
N GLN A 551 -27.21 7.33 -10.47
CA GLN A 551 -28.25 8.28 -10.84
C GLN A 551 -27.91 9.67 -10.31
N LEU A 552 -28.15 10.68 -11.13
CA LEU A 552 -28.01 12.09 -10.78
C LEU A 552 -29.39 12.75 -10.89
N ARG A 553 -29.89 13.29 -9.77
CA ARG A 553 -31.19 13.99 -9.72
C ARG A 553 -30.98 15.50 -9.66
N VAL A 554 -31.83 16.23 -10.38
CA VAL A 554 -31.90 17.69 -10.36
C VAL A 554 -33.37 18.11 -10.40
N GLY A 555 -33.80 18.90 -9.43
CA GLY A 555 -35.15 19.49 -9.42
C GLY A 555 -36.29 18.46 -9.37
N GLY A 556 -36.07 17.33 -8.68
CA GLY A 556 -37.05 16.25 -8.51
C GLY A 556 -36.99 15.19 -9.61
N THR A 557 -36.26 15.44 -10.70
CA THR A 557 -36.17 14.56 -11.87
C THR A 557 -34.81 13.87 -11.95
N THR A 558 -34.77 12.65 -12.47
CA THR A 558 -33.51 11.96 -12.80
C THR A 558 -32.95 12.55 -14.08
N ALA A 559 -31.92 13.39 -13.95
CA ALA A 559 -31.30 14.10 -15.05
C ALA A 559 -30.37 13.20 -15.88
N PHE A 560 -29.70 12.25 -15.21
CA PHE A 560 -28.77 11.33 -15.85
C PHE A 560 -28.69 10.00 -15.10
N THR A 561 -28.54 8.90 -15.83
CA THR A 561 -28.16 7.60 -15.25
C THR A 561 -27.05 6.93 -16.05
N ARG A 562 -26.24 6.09 -15.39
CA ARG A 562 -25.30 5.17 -16.03
C ARG A 562 -25.26 3.87 -15.24
N ALA A 563 -25.58 2.75 -15.87
CA ALA A 563 -25.37 1.42 -15.32
C ALA A 563 -23.97 0.88 -15.63
N SER A 564 -23.50 -0.07 -14.85
CA SER A 564 -22.39 -0.96 -15.23
C SER A 564 -22.84 -1.88 -16.37
N SER A 565 -21.90 -2.30 -17.21
CA SER A 565 -22.13 -3.38 -18.18
C SER A 565 -22.09 -4.76 -17.52
N THR A 566 -21.49 -4.85 -16.33
CA THR A 566 -21.39 -6.07 -15.52
C THR A 566 -22.53 -6.13 -14.52
N ILE A 567 -23.20 -7.28 -14.46
CA ILE A 567 -24.20 -7.61 -13.44
C ILE A 567 -23.46 -7.89 -12.13
N VAL A 568 -23.92 -7.34 -11.01
CA VAL A 568 -23.28 -7.47 -9.69
C VAL A 568 -24.20 -8.14 -8.66
N ASN A 569 -25.35 -8.65 -9.10
CA ASN A 569 -26.36 -9.24 -8.22
C ASN A 569 -26.32 -10.77 -8.16
N ASP A 570 -25.17 -11.38 -8.41
CA ASP A 570 -25.00 -12.84 -8.49
C ASP A 570 -24.70 -13.52 -7.13
N GLY A 571 -24.58 -12.74 -6.06
CA GLY A 571 -24.21 -13.21 -4.73
C GLY A 571 -22.71 -13.27 -4.45
N GLN A 572 -21.87 -12.92 -5.43
CA GLN A 572 -20.43 -12.78 -5.24
C GLN A 572 -20.08 -11.38 -4.75
N TRP A 573 -18.84 -11.24 -4.28
CA TRP A 573 -18.29 -9.95 -3.91
C TRP A 573 -17.83 -9.20 -5.16
N HIS A 574 -18.23 -7.94 -5.25
CA HIS A 574 -17.85 -7.02 -6.32
C HIS A 574 -17.31 -5.72 -5.77
N HIS A 575 -16.22 -5.26 -6.38
CA HIS A 575 -15.73 -3.90 -6.25
C HIS A 575 -16.43 -3.02 -7.27
N VAL A 576 -17.13 -1.98 -6.81
CA VAL A 576 -17.92 -1.08 -7.67
C VAL A 576 -17.43 0.34 -7.48
N ILE A 577 -17.10 1.01 -8.59
CA ILE A 577 -16.85 2.45 -8.61
C ILE A 577 -17.80 3.13 -9.59
N ALA A 578 -18.48 4.17 -9.11
CA ALA A 578 -19.22 5.12 -9.92
C ALA A 578 -18.50 6.48 -9.87
N GLU A 579 -18.02 6.95 -11.01
CA GLU A 579 -17.22 8.17 -11.13
C GLU A 579 -17.92 9.19 -12.04
N LEU A 580 -18.08 10.42 -11.57
CA LEU A 580 -18.47 11.57 -12.37
C LEU A 580 -17.26 12.50 -12.56
N ASN A 581 -16.78 12.57 -13.80
CA ASN A 581 -15.88 13.61 -14.28
C ASN A 581 -16.69 14.71 -14.97
N ARG A 582 -16.66 15.93 -14.43
CA ARG A 582 -17.29 17.11 -15.05
C ARG A 582 -16.32 17.91 -15.92
N GLN A 583 -15.01 17.63 -15.86
CA GLN A 583 -14.03 18.29 -16.72
C GLN A 583 -14.12 17.75 -18.15
N TRP A 584 -13.75 18.57 -19.14
CA TRP A 584 -13.88 18.20 -20.54
C TRP A 584 -12.90 17.08 -20.96
N PRO A 585 -13.36 15.99 -21.60
CA PRO A 585 -14.77 15.67 -21.89
C PRO A 585 -15.50 15.12 -20.65
N ALA A 586 -16.67 15.69 -20.34
CA ALA A 586 -17.48 15.25 -19.20
C ALA A 586 -17.92 13.80 -19.39
N ALA A 587 -17.78 12.99 -18.35
CA ALA A 587 -18.01 11.56 -18.41
C ALA A 587 -18.55 11.02 -17.08
N VAL A 588 -19.43 10.02 -17.17
CA VAL A 588 -19.74 9.12 -16.06
C VAL A 588 -19.20 7.75 -16.40
N SER A 589 -18.34 7.23 -15.54
CA SER A 589 -17.71 5.92 -15.71
C SER A 589 -18.14 4.97 -14.59
N MET A 590 -18.45 3.73 -14.97
CA MET A 590 -18.68 2.63 -14.05
C MET A 590 -17.51 1.65 -14.16
N TYR A 591 -17.04 1.18 -13.01
CA TYR A 591 -16.01 0.16 -12.91
C TYR A 591 -16.52 -0.96 -12.01
N VAL A 592 -16.33 -2.21 -12.44
CA VAL A 592 -16.65 -3.41 -11.67
C VAL A 592 -15.43 -4.31 -11.68
N ASP A 593 -14.95 -4.70 -10.51
CA ASP A 593 -13.80 -5.60 -10.30
C ASP A 593 -12.55 -5.16 -11.07
N GLY A 594 -12.25 -3.86 -10.96
CA GLY A 594 -11.09 -3.26 -11.63
C GLY A 594 -11.27 -3.01 -13.13
N VAL A 595 -12.41 -3.40 -13.72
CA VAL A 595 -12.65 -3.27 -15.15
C VAL A 595 -13.63 -2.13 -15.42
N LYS A 596 -13.26 -1.20 -16.30
CA LYS A 596 -14.18 -0.18 -16.81
C LYS A 596 -15.26 -0.83 -17.67
N GLY A 597 -16.51 -0.69 -17.28
CA GLY A 597 -17.65 -1.32 -17.94
C GLY A 597 -18.86 -0.41 -17.93
N ASN A 598 -18.98 0.46 -18.93
CA ASN A 598 -20.10 1.39 -19.07
C ASN A 598 -21.27 0.70 -19.79
N GLY A 599 -22.35 0.46 -19.06
CA GLY A 599 -23.62 -0.02 -19.59
C GLY A 599 -24.54 1.12 -20.07
N GLU A 600 -25.84 0.83 -20.04
CA GLU A 600 -26.89 1.76 -20.47
C GLU A 600 -26.79 3.11 -19.74
N ALA A 601 -27.07 4.18 -20.48
CA ALA A 601 -27.29 5.49 -19.89
C ALA A 601 -28.49 6.20 -20.49
N THR A 602 -29.12 7.01 -19.65
CA THR A 602 -30.24 7.86 -20.02
C THR A 602 -29.95 9.30 -19.59
N GLY A 603 -30.51 10.25 -20.33
CA GLY A 603 -30.35 11.68 -20.05
C GLY A 603 -29.01 12.27 -20.48
N ALA A 604 -28.80 13.54 -20.15
CA ALA A 604 -27.58 14.27 -20.47
C ALA A 604 -26.72 14.47 -19.22
N ILE A 605 -25.41 14.26 -19.35
CA ILE A 605 -24.48 14.49 -18.24
C ILE A 605 -24.62 15.95 -17.78
N ILE A 606 -24.77 16.13 -16.46
CA ILE A 606 -24.95 17.44 -15.86
C ILE A 606 -23.74 18.34 -16.13
N GLN A 607 -24.02 19.61 -16.47
CA GLN A 607 -22.99 20.59 -16.80
C GLN A 607 -22.10 20.90 -15.58
N PRO A 608 -20.85 21.36 -15.76
CA PRO A 608 -19.90 21.56 -14.66
C PRO A 608 -20.39 22.53 -13.58
N ASN A 609 -21.19 23.53 -13.96
CA ASN A 609 -21.74 24.54 -13.07
C ASN A 609 -23.06 24.12 -12.38
N VAL A 610 -23.64 22.97 -12.73
CA VAL A 610 -24.89 22.48 -12.12
C VAL A 610 -24.58 21.75 -10.82
N ALA A 611 -24.85 22.40 -9.69
CA ALA A 611 -24.67 21.79 -8.37
C ALA A 611 -25.70 20.68 -8.11
N VAL A 612 -25.27 19.57 -7.52
CA VAL A 612 -26.18 18.54 -6.97
C VAL A 612 -26.30 18.63 -5.44
N THR A 613 -26.27 19.87 -4.94
CA THR A 613 -26.35 20.21 -3.52
C THR A 613 -27.72 19.94 -2.93
N ASN A 614 -27.75 19.38 -1.72
CA ASN A 614 -28.98 18.97 -1.05
C ASN A 614 -28.84 18.85 0.47
N GLY A 615 -29.97 18.99 1.16
CA GLY A 615 -30.06 18.93 2.63
C GLY A 615 -30.31 17.52 3.19
N ALA A 616 -30.51 16.51 2.33
CA ALA A 616 -30.87 15.16 2.75
C ALA A 616 -29.79 14.50 3.64
N PRO A 617 -30.13 13.53 4.50
CA PRO A 617 -29.13 12.67 5.12
C PRO A 617 -28.34 11.89 4.05
N PHE A 618 -27.08 11.57 4.33
CA PHE A 618 -26.41 10.50 3.61
C PHE A 618 -26.90 9.17 4.17
N VAL A 619 -27.25 8.24 3.29
CA VAL A 619 -27.79 6.93 3.65
C VAL A 619 -27.04 5.82 2.93
N VAL A 620 -26.88 4.69 3.61
CA VAL A 620 -26.28 3.46 3.10
C VAL A 620 -27.28 2.33 3.32
N GLY A 621 -27.60 1.59 2.25
CA GLY A 621 -28.53 0.46 2.32
C GLY A 621 -30.01 0.80 2.16
N LYS A 622 -30.35 2.06 1.86
CA LYS A 622 -31.71 2.55 1.63
C LYS A 622 -31.70 3.75 0.69
N GLY A 623 -32.68 3.85 -0.20
CA GLY A 623 -32.90 5.03 -1.04
C GLY A 623 -33.84 6.09 -0.44
N PRO A 624 -33.86 7.30 -1.03
CA PRO A 624 -34.68 8.41 -0.53
C PRO A 624 -36.19 8.14 -0.58
N GLU A 625 -36.65 7.30 -1.51
CA GLU A 625 -38.07 6.97 -1.73
C GLU A 625 -38.39 5.49 -1.44
N GLY A 626 -37.47 4.73 -0.83
CA GLY A 626 -37.52 3.27 -0.74
C GLY A 626 -36.27 2.62 -1.33
N GLY A 627 -36.31 1.35 -1.74
CA GLY A 627 -35.16 0.67 -2.36
C GLY A 627 -34.13 0.18 -1.34
N TRP A 628 -34.53 -0.81 -0.55
CA TRP A 628 -33.72 -1.39 0.52
C TRP A 628 -32.70 -2.37 -0.04
N PHE A 629 -31.44 -2.24 0.39
CA PHE A 629 -30.37 -3.14 -0.03
C PHE A 629 -30.42 -4.46 0.75
N ALA A 630 -30.59 -5.57 0.03
CA ALA A 630 -30.41 -6.92 0.55
C ALA A 630 -29.04 -7.44 0.15
N GLY A 631 -28.12 -7.54 1.11
CA GLY A 631 -26.74 -7.94 0.83
C GLY A 631 -25.79 -7.60 1.97
N THR A 632 -24.50 -7.66 1.69
CA THR A 632 -23.41 -7.36 2.62
C THR A 632 -22.51 -6.28 2.05
N ILE A 633 -22.05 -5.36 2.90
CA ILE A 633 -21.12 -4.28 2.55
C ILE A 633 -19.91 -4.38 3.48
N GLU A 634 -18.69 -4.37 2.94
CA GLU A 634 -17.46 -4.40 3.74
C GLU A 634 -16.70 -3.06 3.67
N TYR A 635 -16.81 -2.35 2.55
CA TYR A 635 -16.16 -1.05 2.35
C TYR A 635 -17.03 -0.07 1.57
N LEU A 636 -16.99 1.21 1.96
CA LEU A 636 -17.62 2.31 1.23
C LEU A 636 -16.77 3.57 1.35
N ARG A 637 -16.59 4.29 0.24
CA ARG A 637 -15.89 5.57 0.20
C ARG A 637 -16.58 6.54 -0.74
N VAL A 638 -16.60 7.81 -0.35
CA VAL A 638 -17.03 8.95 -1.18
C VAL A 638 -15.87 9.94 -1.26
N ALA A 639 -15.44 10.26 -2.46
CA ALA A 639 -14.35 11.19 -2.71
C ALA A 639 -14.80 12.32 -3.66
N ARG A 640 -14.35 13.55 -3.39
CA ARG A 640 -14.66 14.74 -4.20
C ARG A 640 -13.57 14.99 -5.26
N GLY A 641 -13.33 13.96 -6.07
CA GLY A 641 -12.42 13.96 -7.20
C GLY A 641 -12.71 12.78 -8.12
N THR A 642 -11.83 12.54 -9.07
CA THR A 642 -11.79 11.37 -9.95
C THR A 642 -10.55 10.53 -9.66
N LEU A 643 -10.43 9.35 -10.28
CA LEU A 643 -9.18 8.59 -10.32
C LEU A 643 -8.04 9.44 -10.92
N ALA A 644 -8.35 10.26 -11.94
CA ALA A 644 -7.37 11.18 -12.54
C ALA A 644 -6.93 12.30 -11.58
N ASP A 645 -7.86 12.91 -10.83
CA ASP A 645 -7.53 13.90 -9.79
C ASP A 645 -6.64 13.28 -8.69
N ALA A 646 -6.81 11.99 -8.43
CA ALA A 646 -6.00 11.19 -7.51
C ALA A 646 -4.71 10.63 -8.13
N GLN A 647 -4.37 11.00 -9.37
CA GLN A 647 -3.19 10.51 -10.10
C GLN A 647 -3.09 8.97 -10.06
N THR A 648 -4.19 8.28 -10.34
CA THR A 648 -4.24 6.81 -10.39
C THR A 648 -5.10 6.35 -11.56
N THR A 649 -4.93 5.09 -11.94
CA THR A 649 -5.85 4.37 -12.84
C THR A 649 -6.73 3.40 -12.05
N ILE A 650 -7.76 2.84 -12.69
CA ILE A 650 -8.55 1.76 -12.09
C ILE A 650 -7.70 0.50 -11.89
N ASP A 651 -6.85 0.17 -12.87
CA ASP A 651 -5.96 -1.00 -12.80
C ASP A 651 -5.01 -0.89 -11.60
N GLU A 652 -4.38 0.29 -11.42
CA GLU A 652 -3.48 0.55 -10.29
C GLU A 652 -4.21 0.48 -8.94
N LEU A 653 -5.38 1.10 -8.83
CA LEU A 653 -6.17 1.08 -7.60
C LEU A 653 -6.62 -0.34 -7.25
N TYR A 654 -7.13 -1.09 -8.23
CA TYR A 654 -7.62 -2.45 -8.02
C TYR A 654 -6.46 -3.40 -7.69
N GLU A 655 -5.37 -3.33 -8.45
CA GLU A 655 -4.18 -4.14 -8.19
C GLU A 655 -3.62 -3.84 -6.79
N TRP A 656 -3.59 -2.58 -6.35
CA TRP A 656 -3.18 -2.26 -4.98
C TRP A 656 -4.13 -2.85 -3.92
N GLN A 657 -5.44 -2.63 -4.08
CA GLN A 657 -6.41 -2.92 -3.04
C GLN A 657 -6.74 -4.41 -2.90
N PHE A 658 -6.63 -5.20 -3.97
CA PHE A 658 -7.05 -6.61 -3.98
C PHE A 658 -5.90 -7.59 -4.26
N ASN A 659 -4.82 -7.12 -4.89
CA ASN A 659 -3.67 -7.95 -5.23
C ASN A 659 -2.35 -7.36 -4.70
N GLY A 660 -2.42 -6.30 -3.90
CA GLY A 660 -1.28 -5.46 -3.57
C GLY A 660 -0.32 -6.09 -2.58
N PRO A 661 0.72 -5.33 -2.18
CA PRO A 661 1.76 -5.83 -1.29
C PRO A 661 1.23 -6.30 0.07
N ALA A 662 0.06 -5.80 0.50
CA ALA A 662 -0.62 -6.23 1.73
C ALA A 662 -1.13 -7.68 1.68
N TYR A 663 -1.08 -8.35 0.52
CA TYR A 663 -1.46 -9.76 0.31
C TYR A 663 -0.28 -10.62 -0.18
N LYS A 664 0.93 -10.03 -0.27
CA LYS A 664 2.14 -10.65 -0.79
C LYS A 664 3.15 -10.92 0.31
N ASP A 665 3.99 -11.94 0.12
CA ASP A 665 5.20 -12.13 0.91
C ASP A 665 6.31 -11.13 0.52
N PHE A 666 7.43 -11.14 1.24
CA PHE A 666 8.60 -10.31 0.93
C PHE A 666 9.27 -10.62 -0.43
N ARG A 667 8.90 -11.72 -1.09
CA ARG A 667 9.35 -12.04 -2.47
C ARG A 667 8.34 -11.59 -3.51
N GLY A 668 7.25 -10.92 -3.11
CA GLY A 668 6.17 -10.48 -3.99
C GLY A 668 5.23 -11.60 -4.41
N THR A 669 5.31 -12.77 -3.78
CA THR A 669 4.47 -13.94 -4.14
C THR A 669 3.12 -13.83 -3.43
N HIS A 670 2.03 -14.02 -4.17
CA HIS A 670 0.70 -14.21 -3.59
C HIS A 670 0.70 -15.51 -2.79
N ALA A 671 0.18 -15.46 -1.57
CA ALA A 671 0.04 -16.67 -0.77
C ALA A 671 -1.10 -17.55 -1.31
N TYR A 672 -0.92 -18.88 -1.27
CA TYR A 672 -1.95 -19.85 -1.66
C TYR A 672 -2.66 -20.39 -0.41
N GLY A 673 -3.98 -20.16 -0.26
CA GLY A 673 -4.77 -20.71 0.85
C GLY A 673 -5.18 -19.68 1.92
N VAL A 674 -5.12 -20.06 3.21
CA VAL A 674 -5.52 -19.21 4.35
C VAL A 674 -4.32 -18.38 4.89
N ARG A 675 -3.12 -18.59 4.34
CA ARG A 675 -1.82 -17.87 4.50
C ARG A 675 -1.70 -16.68 3.54
N ASP A 676 -0.81 -15.68 3.67
CA ASP A 676 0.05 -15.12 4.74
C ASP A 676 0.71 -13.85 4.14
N ALA A 677 0.14 -12.66 4.32
CA ALA A 677 0.90 -11.45 4.01
C ALA A 677 2.09 -11.34 4.99
N GLY A 678 3.29 -11.00 4.50
CA GLY A 678 4.43 -10.66 5.35
C GLY A 678 5.24 -11.78 6.01
N ALA A 679 4.92 -13.05 5.81
CA ALA A 679 5.82 -14.15 6.20
C ALA A 679 6.57 -14.66 4.96
N PHE A 680 7.90 -14.82 5.03
CA PHE A 680 8.65 -15.45 3.94
C PHE A 680 8.26 -16.93 3.87
N GLU A 681 7.41 -17.36 2.97
CA GLU A 681 7.18 -18.79 2.88
C GLU A 681 8.49 -19.49 2.48
N HIS A 682 8.88 -20.56 3.18
CA HIS A 682 9.60 -21.60 2.48
C HIS A 682 8.56 -22.26 1.60
N ALA A 683 8.27 -21.63 0.44
CA ALA A 683 7.55 -22.31 -0.61
C ALA A 683 8.27 -23.65 -0.74
N ALA A 684 7.57 -24.75 -0.54
CA ALA A 684 7.85 -25.85 -1.44
C ALA A 684 7.71 -25.19 -2.81
N LEU A 685 8.85 -24.87 -3.43
CA LEU A 685 8.92 -24.26 -4.75
C LEU A 685 7.79 -24.91 -5.54
N SER A 686 6.85 -24.13 -6.10
CA SER A 686 5.95 -24.74 -7.09
C SER A 686 6.86 -25.53 -8.02
N PRO A 687 6.71 -26.85 -8.11
CA PRO A 687 7.69 -27.65 -8.81
C PRO A 687 7.81 -27.11 -10.23
N LEU A 688 8.99 -27.29 -10.86
CA LEU A 688 9.12 -27.06 -12.30
C LEU A 688 7.90 -27.66 -13.01
N PRO A 689 7.40 -27.03 -14.09
CA PRO A 689 6.20 -27.50 -14.76
C PRO A 689 6.30 -28.99 -15.06
N ARG A 690 5.27 -29.75 -14.69
CA ARG A 690 5.28 -31.21 -14.83
C ARG A 690 4.40 -31.61 -16.00
N ILE A 691 5.01 -32.17 -17.04
CA ILE A 691 4.25 -32.75 -18.16
C ILE A 691 3.57 -34.03 -17.68
N VAL A 692 2.24 -34.01 -17.62
CA VAL A 692 1.41 -35.15 -17.21
C VAL A 692 0.86 -35.93 -18.41
N ARG A 693 0.93 -35.36 -19.61
CA ARG A 693 0.67 -36.05 -20.87
C ARG A 693 1.64 -35.56 -21.93
N GLN A 694 2.45 -36.50 -22.44
CA GLN A 694 3.37 -36.25 -23.54
C GLN A 694 2.61 -36.07 -24.87
N PRO A 695 3.15 -35.28 -25.82
CA PRO A 695 2.66 -35.26 -27.18
C PRO A 695 2.87 -36.63 -27.83
N GLN A 696 1.95 -37.00 -28.73
CA GLN A 696 1.98 -38.27 -29.46
C GLN A 696 2.26 -38.01 -30.93
N GLY A 697 3.09 -38.86 -31.55
CA GLY A 697 3.37 -38.77 -32.98
C GLY A 697 2.16 -39.13 -33.84
N PHE A 698 2.20 -38.73 -35.10
CA PHE A 698 1.13 -38.93 -36.09
C PHE A 698 1.71 -39.45 -37.42
N ILE A 699 0.92 -40.27 -38.11
CA ILE A 699 1.09 -40.59 -39.52
C ILE A 699 -0.20 -40.13 -40.21
N VAL A 700 -0.08 -39.29 -41.23
CA VAL A 700 -1.22 -38.68 -41.94
C VAL A 700 -0.96 -38.66 -43.43
N ASP A 701 -2.00 -38.79 -44.26
CA ASP A 701 -1.86 -38.57 -45.70
C ASP A 701 -1.68 -37.06 -45.99
N ALA A 702 -0.97 -36.72 -47.05
CA ALA A 702 -0.82 -35.34 -47.50
C ALA A 702 -2.22 -34.69 -47.67
N GLY A 703 -2.37 -33.48 -47.13
CA GLY A 703 -3.64 -32.76 -47.08
C GLY A 703 -4.43 -32.91 -45.77
N GLY A 704 -4.15 -33.93 -44.95
CA GLY A 704 -4.90 -34.21 -43.72
C GLY A 704 -4.54 -33.30 -42.52
N PRO A 705 -5.46 -33.10 -41.55
CA PRO A 705 -5.21 -32.27 -40.38
C PRO A 705 -4.44 -33.01 -39.28
N VAL A 706 -3.56 -32.30 -38.57
CA VAL A 706 -2.78 -32.81 -37.42
C VAL A 706 -3.02 -31.92 -36.20
N LYS A 707 -3.19 -32.54 -35.02
CA LYS A 707 -3.29 -31.82 -33.74
C LYS A 707 -2.43 -32.47 -32.67
N LEU A 708 -1.29 -31.86 -32.38
CA LEU A 708 -0.40 -32.22 -31.29
C LEU A 708 -0.88 -31.56 -30.00
N ARG A 709 -0.86 -32.30 -28.88
CA ARG A 709 -1.32 -31.80 -27.57
C ARG A 709 -0.34 -32.18 -26.47
N VAL A 710 -0.09 -31.27 -25.56
CA VAL A 710 0.60 -31.53 -24.29
C VAL A 710 -0.36 -31.23 -23.15
N ARG A 711 -0.22 -31.91 -22.01
CA ARG A 711 -0.86 -31.48 -20.76
C ARG A 711 0.21 -31.33 -19.71
N ALA A 712 0.30 -30.15 -19.10
CA ALA A 712 1.25 -29.85 -18.05
C ALA A 712 0.53 -29.26 -16.82
N GLU A 713 1.02 -29.62 -15.64
CA GLU A 713 0.66 -29.00 -14.37
C GLU A 713 1.69 -27.91 -14.06
N GLN A 714 1.25 -26.81 -13.43
CA GLN A 714 2.12 -25.70 -13.02
C GLN A 714 2.88 -25.01 -14.17
N ALA A 715 2.36 -25.08 -15.39
CA ALA A 715 2.87 -24.36 -16.56
C ALA A 715 2.15 -23.01 -16.74
N ALA A 716 2.91 -21.97 -17.05
CA ALA A 716 2.39 -20.64 -17.38
C ALA A 716 2.61 -20.28 -18.86
N PHE A 717 3.62 -20.87 -19.49
CA PHE A 717 3.99 -20.60 -20.88
C PHE A 717 4.29 -21.90 -21.62
N TYR A 718 3.99 -21.90 -22.93
CA TYR A 718 4.25 -22.99 -23.86
C TYR A 718 4.98 -22.45 -25.08
N GLN A 719 5.89 -23.23 -25.66
CA GLN A 719 6.50 -22.93 -26.95
C GLN A 719 6.78 -24.22 -27.71
N TRP A 720 6.01 -24.49 -28.76
CA TRP A 720 6.26 -25.64 -29.64
C TRP A 720 7.47 -25.40 -30.52
N ARG A 721 8.19 -26.47 -30.81
CA ARG A 721 9.36 -26.48 -31.70
C ARG A 721 9.23 -27.61 -32.70
N LYS A 722 9.82 -27.39 -33.88
CA LYS A 722 10.05 -28.39 -34.90
C LYS A 722 11.55 -28.53 -35.09
N ASP A 723 12.07 -29.75 -34.97
CA ASP A 723 13.49 -30.06 -35.15
C ASP A 723 14.41 -29.10 -34.35
N ASN A 724 14.00 -28.83 -33.09
CA ASN A 724 14.62 -27.90 -32.13
C ASN A 724 14.49 -26.39 -32.43
N ALA A 725 13.85 -25.99 -33.52
CA ALA A 725 13.57 -24.59 -33.83
C ALA A 725 12.16 -24.18 -33.38
N ALA A 726 12.03 -23.03 -32.70
CA ALA A 726 10.74 -22.52 -32.24
C ALA A 726 9.79 -22.22 -33.39
N ILE A 727 8.53 -22.64 -33.26
CA ILE A 727 7.45 -22.32 -34.20
C ILE A 727 6.79 -21.01 -33.73
N PRO A 728 6.91 -19.90 -34.49
CA PRO A 728 6.35 -18.62 -34.07
C PRO A 728 4.83 -18.70 -33.79
N GLY A 729 4.40 -18.17 -32.65
CA GLY A 729 2.98 -18.11 -32.26
C GLY A 729 2.38 -19.41 -31.72
N ALA A 730 3.12 -20.52 -31.72
CA ALA A 730 2.66 -21.79 -31.16
C ALA A 730 2.84 -21.85 -29.64
N THR A 731 2.02 -21.08 -28.91
CA THR A 731 2.17 -20.83 -27.47
C THR A 731 1.03 -21.41 -26.60
N ASN A 732 0.26 -22.35 -27.14
CA ASN A 732 -0.85 -23.01 -26.43
C ASN A 732 -0.55 -24.48 -26.15
N GLU A 733 -1.35 -25.12 -25.29
CA GLU A 733 -1.29 -26.57 -25.02
C GLU A 733 -1.47 -27.43 -26.28
N ASP A 734 -2.18 -26.90 -27.26
CA ASP A 734 -2.46 -27.53 -28.53
C ASP A 734 -1.73 -26.80 -29.68
N PHE A 735 -1.07 -27.56 -30.55
CA PHE A 735 -0.55 -27.09 -31.84
C PHE A 735 -1.22 -27.85 -32.99
N SER A 736 -1.74 -27.12 -33.98
CA SER A 736 -2.52 -27.71 -35.07
C SER A 736 -1.96 -27.32 -36.44
N ILE A 737 -1.93 -28.29 -37.35
CA ILE A 737 -1.62 -28.12 -38.77
C ILE A 737 -2.90 -28.47 -39.53
N ALA A 738 -3.50 -27.50 -40.23
CA ALA A 738 -4.81 -27.70 -40.86
C ALA A 738 -4.75 -28.64 -42.07
N SER A 739 -3.62 -28.64 -42.79
CA SER A 739 -3.38 -29.47 -43.97
C SER A 739 -1.89 -29.81 -44.05
N ALA A 740 -1.51 -31.00 -43.59
CA ALA A 740 -0.12 -31.42 -43.50
C ALA A 740 0.44 -31.78 -44.88
N GLN A 741 1.67 -31.33 -45.16
CA GLN A 741 2.39 -31.54 -46.41
C GLN A 741 3.76 -32.19 -46.13
N PRO A 742 4.46 -32.76 -47.13
CA PRO A 742 5.77 -33.36 -46.91
C PRO A 742 6.79 -32.45 -46.18
N PRO A 743 6.82 -31.12 -46.39
CA PRO A 743 7.68 -30.22 -45.60
C PRO A 743 7.29 -30.06 -44.12
N ASP A 744 6.11 -30.53 -43.70
CA ASP A 744 5.68 -30.55 -42.30
C ASP A 744 6.25 -31.76 -41.54
N GLU A 745 6.79 -32.77 -42.22
CA GLU A 745 7.45 -33.90 -41.57
C GLU A 745 8.59 -33.45 -40.65
N GLY A 746 8.72 -34.09 -39.50
CA GLY A 746 9.77 -33.78 -38.52
C GLY A 746 9.45 -34.18 -37.09
N GLY A 747 10.37 -33.86 -36.19
CA GLY A 747 10.22 -34.08 -34.75
C GLY A 747 9.67 -32.84 -34.04
N TYR A 748 8.55 -32.98 -33.35
CA TYR A 748 7.89 -31.91 -32.62
C TYR A 748 8.04 -32.10 -31.11
N ASP A 749 8.44 -31.06 -30.40
CA ASP A 749 8.41 -31.02 -28.94
C ASP A 749 7.89 -29.67 -28.45
N VAL A 750 7.63 -29.56 -27.15
CA VAL A 750 7.18 -28.31 -26.52
C VAL A 750 7.97 -28.05 -25.25
N ILE A 751 8.43 -26.81 -25.11
CA ILE A 751 8.97 -26.31 -23.84
C ILE A 751 7.80 -25.75 -23.05
N VAL A 752 7.56 -26.30 -21.86
CA VAL A 752 6.60 -25.79 -20.89
C VAL A 752 7.36 -25.09 -19.76
N SER A 753 7.02 -23.84 -19.45
CA SER A 753 7.76 -23.07 -18.45
C SER A 753 6.87 -22.29 -17.49
N ASN A 754 7.45 -21.96 -16.35
CA ASN A 754 6.93 -20.98 -15.39
C ASN A 754 8.08 -20.09 -14.93
N ALA A 755 7.84 -19.22 -13.95
CA ALA A 755 8.85 -18.29 -13.43
C ALA A 755 10.11 -18.97 -12.84
N LEU A 756 10.06 -20.28 -12.55
CA LEU A 756 11.15 -21.04 -11.93
C LEU A 756 12.00 -21.82 -12.94
N GLY A 757 11.55 -21.96 -14.19
CA GLY A 757 12.27 -22.68 -15.25
C GLY A 757 11.34 -23.41 -16.22
N GLY A 758 11.91 -24.25 -17.08
CA GLY A 758 11.17 -24.99 -18.11
C GLY A 758 11.53 -26.46 -18.19
N VAL A 759 10.58 -27.26 -18.65
CA VAL A 759 10.72 -28.69 -18.97
C VAL A 759 10.37 -28.89 -20.44
N THR A 760 11.17 -29.68 -21.16
CA THR A 760 10.90 -30.03 -22.57
C THR A 760 10.19 -31.38 -22.63
N SER A 761 9.16 -31.49 -23.47
CA SER A 761 8.45 -32.75 -23.70
C SER A 761 9.31 -33.81 -24.38
N ALA A 762 8.83 -35.05 -24.38
CA ALA A 762 9.29 -36.03 -25.36
C ALA A 762 8.98 -35.54 -26.78
N GLN A 763 9.81 -35.93 -27.74
CA GLN A 763 9.60 -35.62 -29.15
C GLN A 763 8.50 -36.52 -29.74
N ALA A 764 7.55 -35.92 -30.45
CA ALA A 764 6.52 -36.57 -31.25
C ALA A 764 6.88 -36.48 -32.74
N SER A 765 6.95 -37.61 -33.44
CA SER A 765 7.24 -37.63 -34.88
C SER A 765 5.96 -37.41 -35.71
N LEU A 766 6.05 -36.57 -36.73
CA LEU A 766 5.03 -36.45 -37.78
C LEU A 766 5.58 -37.02 -39.10
N ASN A 767 4.90 -38.03 -39.64
CA ASN A 767 5.15 -38.57 -40.98
C ASN A 767 3.95 -38.26 -41.89
N VAL A 768 4.22 -37.76 -43.09
CA VAL A 768 3.20 -37.38 -44.07
C VAL A 768 3.33 -38.29 -45.29
N ILE A 769 2.37 -39.19 -45.48
CA ILE A 769 2.35 -40.08 -46.62
C ILE A 769 2.00 -39.26 -47.87
N PRO A 770 2.93 -39.11 -48.84
CA PRO A 770 2.66 -38.33 -50.04
C PRO A 770 1.55 -39.00 -50.85
N GLU A 771 0.65 -38.19 -51.44
CA GLU A 771 -0.31 -38.71 -52.41
C GLU A 771 0.43 -39.42 -53.56
N PRO A 772 -0.05 -40.56 -54.05
CA PRO A 772 0.58 -41.25 -55.17
C PRO A 772 0.60 -40.32 -56.38
N ALA A 773 1.81 -40.00 -56.86
CA ALA A 773 1.99 -39.20 -58.06
C ALA A 773 1.26 -39.88 -59.23
N VAL A 774 0.15 -39.28 -59.67
CA VAL A 774 -0.47 -39.66 -60.94
C VAL A 774 0.54 -39.33 -62.03
N CYS A 775 1.18 -40.35 -62.57
CA CYS A 775 2.19 -40.21 -63.61
C CYS A 775 1.56 -39.55 -64.85
N ALA A 776 1.82 -38.26 -65.06
CA ALA A 776 1.45 -37.51 -66.26
C ALA A 776 2.31 -37.89 -67.48
N ALA A 777 2.54 -39.19 -67.68
CA ALA A 777 3.14 -39.76 -68.90
C ALA A 777 2.09 -40.38 -69.85
N ALA A 778 0.79 -40.20 -69.58
CA ALA A 778 -0.29 -40.66 -70.44
C ALA A 778 -1.37 -39.59 -70.69
N LEU A 779 -0.96 -38.37 -71.04
CA LEU A 779 -1.85 -37.36 -71.67
C LEU A 779 -1.15 -36.43 -72.66
N ALA A 780 -0.04 -36.90 -73.26
CA ALA A 780 0.65 -36.25 -74.38
C ALA A 780 0.79 -37.17 -75.61
N ALA A 781 -0.10 -38.16 -75.77
CA ALA A 781 -0.15 -39.05 -76.94
C ALA A 781 -1.34 -38.78 -77.89
N ALA A 782 -2.01 -37.63 -77.76
CA ALA A 782 -3.12 -37.22 -78.64
C ALA A 782 -2.93 -35.87 -79.37
N ALA A 783 -1.73 -35.25 -79.33
CA ALA A 783 -1.50 -33.93 -79.96
C ALA A 783 -0.25 -33.84 -80.85
N LEU A 784 0.33 -34.96 -81.30
CA LEU A 784 1.46 -34.96 -82.25
C LEU A 784 1.32 -36.02 -83.37
N VAL A 785 0.16 -36.02 -84.03
CA VAL A 785 -0.02 -36.67 -85.37
C VAL A 785 -0.23 -35.63 -86.49
N SER A 786 -0.30 -34.33 -86.18
CA SER A 786 -0.56 -33.29 -87.20
C SER A 786 0.66 -32.49 -87.71
N ALA A 787 1.89 -32.72 -87.22
CA ALA A 787 3.02 -31.85 -87.57
C ALA A 787 4.36 -32.57 -87.80
N ARG A 788 4.41 -33.55 -88.72
CA ARG A 788 5.65 -33.96 -89.42
C ARG A 788 5.39 -34.72 -90.74
N ARG A 789 4.54 -34.16 -91.60
CA ARG A 789 4.63 -34.31 -93.07
C ARG A 789 5.20 -33.00 -93.65
N ARG A 790 6.53 -32.91 -93.70
CA ARG A 790 7.41 -31.99 -94.48
C ARG A 790 8.86 -32.39 -94.05
N ARG A 791 9.47 -33.47 -94.57
CA ARG A 791 10.26 -33.60 -95.82
C ARG A 791 11.16 -32.39 -96.11
N THR A 792 12.47 -32.53 -95.91
CA THR A 792 13.46 -33.01 -96.90
C THR A 792 14.67 -33.58 -96.19
#